data_AF-A0A959M466-F1
#
_entry.id   AF-A0A959M466-F1
#
_cell.length_a   1.000
_cell.length_b   1.000
_cell.length_c   1.000
_cell.angle_alpha   90.00
_cell.angle_beta   90.00
_cell.angle_gamma   90.00
#
_symmetry.space_group_name_H-M   'P 1'
#
loop_
_entity.id
_entity.type
_entity.pdbx_description
1 polymer ?
#
loop_
_entity_poly.entity_id
_entity_poly.type
_entity_poly.pdbx_seq_one_letter_code
_entity_poly.pdbx_strand_id
1 'polypeptide(L)'
;MKKALLLFLFLISCISVFSQKQANRWYFADLAGLDFSSGEPVALTDGQLVTFEGCASISDQWGNHLFYSNGGGRDPLTTGGTPPGLIWNRNHEVMYDMSYTEGGGWSAAQSALVVPNPAAPNLYYLFTMEEIEYDAGGSVAGQPQGRGLSYFSIDMDLNGGLGEVTLADERIYVPLYETLSGTIHANRKDYWVIVADWANQNLDSLNRFGVVLVDECGVSDISWRQLQLGDGVTGYLGTLLKVSPNSKLILSGPRLYGFDNASGDVTDLDVNFEFIFPDNFWGASFSPNSRYLYFRIGNFTGGNGEIIRYDLEAADIIGSKQSIGNFPSDNGPGEIQLGPDGNIYFLDQAPFGFGNRISRINCPNSEFPSLEIGLFEFLGTTFFNSYGLPNFLDHIFESEQAGILDIGPDTLYICQGNSYEIGGETPEGDYSWNTGENTPYITISEPGTYILEASHQCGMVSDTLIAAIEADDWYTIDGPTAVCPGNLFELVVGPIYCNKSGIWSTGDTTSSIELDQPGIYTYLYTNNCGEEVSVEWEVTELALPDVQIQATTMPPYCEGEAVELTAVQDLETAILWSTGSVESQIQVLEDGLYYVDASNPCGVASDSLEILFEFCVEPEKDSCTLELPTVFSPNQDGLNDDFGLIYDCPLLLSFQLNIYNRWGEQIYSSSMPTQKWNGFKDEQPLPEDSYIWTMSVFFQQDEEPHLLSGEILLMR
;
A
#
# COMPACT_ATOMS: atom_id res chain seq x y z
N MET A 1 -1.59 52.63 4.69
CA MET A 1 -2.64 51.81 4.04
C MET A 1 -2.01 51.06 2.88
N LYS A 2 -1.78 49.75 3.03
CA LYS A 2 -1.43 48.73 2.01
C LYS A 2 -0.69 47.56 2.71
N LYS A 3 -1.45 46.80 3.50
CA LYS A 3 -1.12 45.44 4.00
C LYS A 3 -2.44 44.83 4.50
N ALA A 4 -3.32 44.46 3.57
CA ALA A 4 -4.55 43.69 3.81
C ALA A 4 -5.23 43.40 2.46
N LEU A 5 -4.63 42.53 1.63
CA LEU A 5 -5.31 41.89 0.50
C LEU A 5 -4.42 40.77 -0.09
N LEU A 6 -4.24 39.66 0.65
CA LEU A 6 -3.58 38.44 0.14
C LEU A 6 -3.79 37.26 1.10
N LEU A 7 -5.03 37.10 1.57
CA LEU A 7 -5.42 36.02 2.46
C LEU A 7 -6.93 35.77 2.31
N PHE A 8 -7.36 35.48 1.08
CA PHE A 8 -8.71 35.00 0.79
C PHE A 8 -8.73 34.35 -0.60
N LEU A 9 -8.15 33.14 -0.70
CA LEU A 9 -8.36 32.15 -1.78
C LEU A 9 -7.42 30.96 -1.51
N PHE A 10 -7.76 30.16 -0.50
CA PHE A 10 -7.26 28.77 -0.37
C PHE A 10 -8.30 28.02 0.48
N LEU A 11 -9.45 27.81 -0.16
CA LEU A 11 -10.49 26.87 0.24
C LEU A 11 -11.19 26.50 -1.08
N ILE A 12 -10.41 25.95 -2.01
CA ILE A 12 -10.95 25.21 -3.13
C ILE A 12 -11.10 23.80 -2.57
N SER A 13 -12.34 23.40 -2.29
CA SER A 13 -12.67 21.98 -2.16
C SER A 13 -12.10 21.29 -3.38
N CYS A 14 -11.31 20.24 -3.18
CA CYS A 14 -10.88 19.36 -4.25
C CYS A 14 -12.13 18.76 -4.89
N ILE A 15 -12.64 19.42 -5.93
CA ILE A 15 -13.55 18.80 -6.88
C ILE A 15 -12.60 18.04 -7.79
N SER A 16 -12.41 16.76 -7.48
CA SER A 16 -11.75 15.83 -8.40
C SER A 16 -12.67 15.70 -9.60
N VAL A 17 -12.22 16.21 -10.75
CA VAL A 17 -12.92 16.09 -12.02
C VAL A 17 -12.33 14.88 -12.74
N PHE A 18 -13.23 14.03 -13.25
CA PHE A 18 -12.92 12.74 -13.83
C PHE A 18 -12.30 12.83 -15.21
N SER A 19 -11.61 11.75 -15.59
CA SER A 19 -11.27 11.30 -16.93
C SER A 19 -12.50 10.66 -17.57
N GLN A 20 -12.82 11.10 -18.79
CA GLN A 20 -14.14 10.96 -19.42
C GLN A 20 -14.04 10.50 -20.88
N LYS A 21 -12.82 10.31 -21.42
CA LYS A 21 -12.62 9.92 -22.82
C LYS A 21 -12.89 8.44 -23.11
N GLN A 22 -13.15 7.62 -22.10
CA GLN A 22 -13.46 6.20 -22.26
C GLN A 22 -14.72 5.95 -23.09
N ALA A 23 -15.58 6.96 -23.24
CA ALA A 23 -16.77 6.93 -24.10
C ALA A 23 -16.60 7.71 -25.42
N ASN A 24 -15.38 8.06 -25.85
CA ASN A 24 -15.18 8.87 -27.05
C ASN A 24 -15.61 8.22 -28.37
N ARG A 25 -15.72 6.88 -28.42
CA ARG A 25 -16.14 6.17 -29.62
C ARG A 25 -17.20 5.14 -29.30
N TRP A 26 -18.34 5.29 -29.95
CA TRP A 26 -19.51 4.44 -29.79
C TRP A 26 -19.67 3.60 -31.03
N TYR A 27 -19.91 2.29 -30.85
CA TYR A 27 -20.44 1.40 -31.87
C TYR A 27 -21.67 0.71 -31.31
N PHE A 28 -22.78 0.80 -32.03
CA PHE A 28 -24.09 0.38 -31.54
C PHE A 28 -25.02 -0.01 -32.69
N ALA A 29 -26.15 -0.59 -32.30
CA ALA A 29 -27.28 -0.87 -33.20
C ALA A 29 -26.90 -1.73 -34.42
N ASP A 30 -26.97 -1.16 -35.64
CA ASP A 30 -26.77 -1.85 -36.91
C ASP A 30 -25.70 -1.10 -37.71
N LEU A 31 -24.44 -1.50 -37.51
CA LEU A 31 -23.23 -0.92 -38.14
C LEU A 31 -23.02 0.58 -37.88
N ALA A 32 -23.70 1.14 -36.88
CA ALA A 32 -23.66 2.56 -36.56
C ALA A 32 -22.57 2.86 -35.54
N GLY A 33 -22.08 4.10 -35.57
CA GLY A 33 -21.20 4.61 -34.52
C GLY A 33 -21.14 6.13 -34.46
N LEU A 34 -20.53 6.63 -33.39
CA LEU A 34 -20.26 8.05 -33.16
C LEU A 34 -18.82 8.23 -32.66
N ASP A 35 -18.12 9.25 -33.16
CA ASP A 35 -16.81 9.69 -32.67
C ASP A 35 -16.91 11.10 -32.09
N PHE A 36 -16.51 11.26 -30.83
CA PHE A 36 -16.54 12.52 -30.09
C PHE A 36 -15.17 13.19 -29.99
N SER A 37 -14.13 12.64 -30.61
CA SER A 37 -12.74 13.08 -30.43
C SER A 37 -12.48 14.54 -30.85
N SER A 38 -13.35 15.12 -31.68
CA SER A 38 -13.29 16.53 -32.12
C SER A 38 -14.09 17.51 -31.24
N GLY A 39 -14.66 17.06 -30.12
CA GLY A 39 -15.53 17.87 -29.25
C GLY A 39 -16.99 18.00 -29.73
N GLU A 40 -17.27 17.79 -31.03
CA GLU A 40 -18.62 17.46 -31.54
C GLU A 40 -18.67 16.00 -31.99
N PRO A 41 -19.85 15.34 -31.91
CA PRO A 41 -20.04 14.01 -32.44
C PRO A 41 -19.94 13.98 -33.97
N VAL A 42 -19.31 12.94 -34.50
CA VAL A 42 -19.22 12.63 -35.93
C VAL A 42 -19.75 11.22 -36.17
N ALA A 43 -20.62 11.04 -37.15
CA ALA A 43 -21.14 9.72 -37.51
C ALA A 43 -20.06 8.79 -38.08
N LEU A 44 -20.03 7.55 -37.59
CA LEU A 44 -19.21 6.44 -38.08
C LEU A 44 -20.12 5.39 -38.74
N THR A 45 -19.65 4.79 -39.84
CA THR A 45 -20.43 3.81 -40.64
C THR A 45 -19.63 2.54 -40.95
N ASP A 46 -18.52 2.36 -40.27
CA ASP A 46 -17.55 1.27 -40.38
C ASP A 46 -17.69 0.20 -39.29
N GLY A 47 -18.57 0.43 -38.30
CA GLY A 47 -18.90 -0.55 -37.27
C GLY A 47 -19.35 -1.88 -37.86
N GLN A 48 -19.03 -2.99 -37.18
CA GLN A 48 -19.39 -4.35 -37.61
C GLN A 48 -20.45 -5.00 -36.72
N LEU A 49 -20.81 -4.32 -35.63
CA LEU A 49 -21.79 -4.80 -34.68
C LEU A 49 -23.21 -4.70 -35.24
N VAL A 50 -23.97 -5.77 -35.02
CA VAL A 50 -25.41 -5.80 -35.15
C VAL A 50 -25.95 -6.26 -33.80
N THR A 51 -26.83 -5.48 -33.20
CA THR A 51 -27.53 -5.79 -31.94
C THR A 51 -28.99 -5.33 -32.04
N PHE A 52 -29.86 -5.96 -31.27
CA PHE A 52 -31.26 -5.52 -31.13
C PHE A 52 -31.42 -4.52 -29.99
N GLU A 53 -30.83 -4.79 -28.84
CA GLU A 53 -30.89 -3.92 -27.66
C GLU A 53 -29.47 -3.57 -27.21
N GLY A 54 -28.99 -4.10 -26.09
CA GLY A 54 -27.74 -3.64 -25.49
C GLY A 54 -26.48 -3.89 -26.33
N CYS A 55 -25.46 -3.09 -26.03
CA CYS A 55 -24.08 -3.28 -26.48
C CYS A 55 -23.13 -2.55 -25.53
N ALA A 56 -21.83 -2.72 -25.75
CA ALA A 56 -20.80 -1.94 -25.06
C ALA A 56 -19.70 -1.53 -26.02
N SER A 57 -19.11 -0.36 -25.78
CA SER A 57 -17.93 0.18 -26.47
C SER A 57 -16.99 0.75 -25.43
N ILE A 58 -15.70 0.72 -25.68
CA ILE A 58 -14.72 1.31 -24.76
C ILE A 58 -13.54 1.95 -25.52
N SER A 59 -13.12 3.11 -25.04
CA SER A 59 -11.85 3.75 -25.35
C SER A 59 -10.96 3.76 -24.11
N ASP A 60 -9.66 3.96 -24.28
CA ASP A 60 -8.76 4.25 -23.17
C ASP A 60 -9.02 5.66 -22.59
N GLN A 61 -8.33 5.99 -21.50
CA GLN A 61 -8.39 7.31 -20.84
C GLN A 61 -7.96 8.49 -21.72
N TRP A 62 -7.39 8.23 -22.90
CA TRP A 62 -6.99 9.23 -23.89
C TRP A 62 -7.97 9.34 -25.05
N GLY A 63 -8.99 8.49 -25.09
CA GLY A 63 -10.01 8.46 -26.13
C GLY A 63 -9.69 7.53 -27.30
N ASN A 64 -8.57 6.80 -27.26
CA ASN A 64 -8.26 5.82 -28.30
C ASN A 64 -9.17 4.62 -28.15
N HIS A 65 -9.90 4.29 -29.22
CA HIS A 65 -10.80 3.14 -29.21
C HIS A 65 -10.04 1.82 -29.04
N LEU A 66 -10.59 0.94 -28.21
CA LEU A 66 -9.98 -0.36 -27.88
C LEU A 66 -10.78 -1.51 -28.49
N PHE A 67 -12.04 -1.67 -28.09
CA PHE A 67 -12.93 -2.73 -28.55
C PHE A 67 -14.41 -2.41 -28.29
N TYR A 68 -15.29 -3.21 -28.86
CA TYR A 68 -16.73 -3.16 -28.65
C TYR A 68 -17.35 -4.55 -28.78
N SER A 69 -18.55 -4.73 -28.22
CA SER A 69 -19.26 -6.01 -28.25
C SER A 69 -20.77 -5.81 -28.23
N ASN A 70 -21.48 -6.74 -28.87
CA ASN A 70 -22.93 -6.84 -28.76
C ASN A 70 -23.37 -7.61 -27.50
N GLY A 71 -22.41 -8.08 -26.69
CA GLY A 71 -22.65 -8.71 -25.40
C GLY A 71 -23.15 -10.14 -25.47
N GLY A 72 -23.61 -10.62 -26.63
CA GLY A 72 -24.30 -11.91 -26.65
C GLY A 72 -25.00 -12.28 -27.96
N GLY A 73 -25.53 -13.50 -27.95
CA GLY A 73 -26.15 -14.14 -29.10
C GLY A 73 -26.52 -15.60 -28.84
N ARG A 74 -27.51 -16.13 -29.57
CA ARG A 74 -28.05 -17.49 -29.36
C ARG A 74 -28.69 -18.11 -30.61
N ASP A 75 -28.43 -19.39 -30.86
CA ASP A 75 -28.99 -20.16 -32.00
C ASP A 75 -30.01 -21.23 -31.52
N PRO A 76 -31.14 -21.48 -32.21
CA PRO A 76 -31.80 -20.69 -33.24
C PRO A 76 -32.98 -19.88 -32.69
N LEU A 77 -32.94 -18.56 -32.81
CA LEU A 77 -34.19 -17.80 -32.79
C LEU A 77 -34.96 -18.11 -34.09
N THR A 78 -36.27 -18.33 -33.95
CA THR A 78 -37.23 -18.89 -34.92
C THR A 78 -37.38 -18.15 -36.27
N THR A 79 -36.46 -17.26 -36.64
CA THR A 79 -36.57 -16.36 -37.79
C THR A 79 -35.27 -16.08 -38.56
N GLY A 80 -34.23 -16.93 -38.47
CA GLY A 80 -33.11 -16.88 -39.44
C GLY A 80 -31.74 -16.45 -38.91
N GLY A 81 -31.43 -16.79 -37.65
CA GLY A 81 -30.10 -16.62 -37.05
C GLY A 81 -29.88 -15.23 -36.48
N THR A 82 -29.60 -15.13 -35.18
CA THR A 82 -28.95 -13.95 -34.61
C THR A 82 -27.43 -14.07 -34.78
N PRO A 83 -26.67 -12.99 -34.64
CA PRO A 83 -25.22 -13.04 -34.45
C PRO A 83 -24.85 -13.84 -33.17
N PRO A 84 -23.68 -14.50 -33.12
CA PRO A 84 -23.28 -15.41 -32.04
C PRO A 84 -22.86 -14.77 -30.71
N GLY A 85 -22.85 -13.44 -30.62
CA GLY A 85 -22.09 -12.74 -29.59
C GLY A 85 -20.63 -12.63 -30.04
N LEU A 86 -20.15 -11.41 -30.24
CA LEU A 86 -18.83 -11.14 -30.81
C LEU A 86 -18.16 -9.99 -30.05
N ILE A 87 -16.84 -10.07 -29.94
CA ILE A 87 -15.98 -9.00 -29.44
C ILE A 87 -15.10 -8.57 -30.61
N TRP A 88 -15.17 -7.29 -30.98
CA TRP A 88 -14.38 -6.72 -32.07
C TRP A 88 -13.31 -5.79 -31.51
N ASN A 89 -12.09 -5.90 -32.04
CA ASN A 89 -11.02 -4.96 -31.73
C ASN A 89 -11.21 -3.62 -32.46
N ARG A 90 -10.31 -2.68 -32.20
CA ARG A 90 -10.29 -1.34 -32.82
C ARG A 90 -10.20 -1.31 -34.35
N ASN A 91 -9.73 -2.39 -34.99
CA ASN A 91 -9.66 -2.55 -36.44
C ASN A 91 -10.92 -3.22 -37.02
N HIS A 92 -11.92 -3.47 -36.17
CA HIS A 92 -13.13 -4.22 -36.48
C HIS A 92 -12.91 -5.69 -36.85
N GLU A 93 -11.77 -6.26 -36.44
CA GLU A 93 -11.52 -7.69 -36.55
C GLU A 93 -12.12 -8.40 -35.33
N VAL A 94 -12.67 -9.59 -35.53
CA VAL A 94 -13.22 -10.40 -34.43
C VAL A 94 -12.06 -10.84 -33.54
N MET A 95 -12.05 -10.32 -32.31
CA MET A 95 -11.16 -10.74 -31.23
C MET A 95 -11.63 -12.06 -30.63
N TYR A 96 -12.94 -12.23 -30.47
CA TYR A 96 -13.52 -13.43 -29.87
C TYR A 96 -14.95 -13.70 -30.39
N ASP A 97 -15.26 -14.98 -30.59
CA ASP A 97 -16.57 -15.48 -31.04
C ASP A 97 -17.19 -16.37 -29.96
N MET A 98 -18.27 -15.87 -29.33
CA MET A 98 -18.98 -16.54 -28.23
C MET A 98 -19.76 -17.79 -28.70
N SER A 99 -19.74 -18.08 -30.00
CA SER A 99 -20.21 -19.34 -30.60
C SER A 99 -21.66 -19.72 -30.23
N TYR A 100 -22.52 -18.73 -29.95
CA TYR A 100 -23.90 -18.90 -29.49
C TYR A 100 -24.08 -19.58 -28.12
N THR A 101 -22.99 -19.91 -27.43
CA THR A 101 -23.02 -20.71 -26.19
C THR A 101 -22.48 -19.98 -24.98
N GLU A 102 -21.85 -18.83 -25.18
CA GLU A 102 -21.18 -18.03 -24.14
C GLU A 102 -21.72 -16.60 -24.13
N GLY A 103 -21.49 -15.86 -23.05
CA GLY A 103 -21.89 -14.47 -22.93
C GLY A 103 -23.39 -14.28 -22.67
N GLY A 104 -23.91 -13.13 -23.11
CA GLY A 104 -25.26 -12.68 -22.81
C GLY A 104 -26.28 -12.97 -23.91
N GLY A 105 -27.43 -12.35 -23.74
CA GLY A 105 -28.60 -12.46 -24.60
C GLY A 105 -28.61 -11.46 -25.75
N TRP A 106 -29.28 -11.82 -26.84
CA TRP A 106 -29.53 -10.93 -27.98
C TRP A 106 -30.56 -9.84 -27.64
N SER A 107 -31.52 -10.19 -26.79
CA SER A 107 -32.62 -9.29 -26.36
C SER A 107 -32.54 -8.96 -24.87
N ALA A 108 -31.32 -8.87 -24.34
CA ALA A 108 -31.13 -8.29 -23.02
C ALA A 108 -31.11 -6.76 -23.16
N ALA A 109 -31.97 -6.07 -22.41
CA ALA A 109 -32.08 -4.60 -22.44
C ALA A 109 -30.71 -3.91 -22.32
N GLN A 110 -29.85 -4.38 -21.39
CA GLN A 110 -28.46 -3.98 -21.25
C GLN A 110 -27.58 -5.24 -21.28
N SER A 111 -27.24 -5.70 -22.49
CA SER A 111 -26.53 -6.97 -22.70
C SER A 111 -25.07 -6.98 -22.28
N ALA A 112 -24.41 -5.82 -22.19
CA ALA A 112 -22.99 -5.72 -21.90
C ALA A 112 -22.61 -4.47 -21.10
N LEU A 113 -21.46 -4.53 -20.42
CA LEU A 113 -20.77 -3.40 -19.79
C LEU A 113 -19.28 -3.70 -19.77
N VAL A 114 -18.45 -2.70 -20.10
CA VAL A 114 -16.99 -2.82 -19.95
C VAL A 114 -16.54 -2.13 -18.67
N VAL A 115 -15.72 -2.81 -17.88
CA VAL A 115 -15.13 -2.31 -16.64
C VAL A 115 -13.62 -2.50 -16.68
N PRO A 116 -12.79 -1.45 -16.53
CA PRO A 116 -11.34 -1.60 -16.48
C PRO A 116 -10.90 -2.28 -15.18
N ASN A 117 -9.77 -2.97 -15.23
CA ASN A 117 -9.09 -3.44 -14.02
C ASN A 117 -8.37 -2.25 -13.36
N PRO A 118 -8.63 -1.96 -12.08
CA PRO A 118 -8.10 -0.76 -11.43
C PRO A 118 -6.60 -0.82 -11.09
N ALA A 119 -5.95 -1.98 -11.22
CA ALA A 119 -4.52 -2.15 -11.01
C ALA A 119 -3.73 -2.50 -12.27
N ALA A 120 -4.41 -2.85 -13.37
CA ALA A 120 -3.81 -3.23 -14.63
C ALA A 120 -4.45 -2.40 -15.77
N PRO A 121 -3.83 -1.29 -16.21
CA PRO A 121 -4.48 -0.28 -17.05
C PRO A 121 -4.89 -0.79 -18.45
N ASN A 122 -4.32 -1.90 -18.91
CA ASN A 122 -4.63 -2.52 -20.20
C ASN A 122 -5.52 -3.77 -20.08
N LEU A 123 -5.92 -4.16 -18.87
CA LEU A 123 -6.81 -5.30 -18.63
C LEU A 123 -8.23 -4.80 -18.39
N TYR A 124 -9.19 -5.36 -19.12
CA TYR A 124 -10.60 -4.99 -19.07
C TYR A 124 -11.48 -6.22 -18.84
N TYR A 125 -12.60 -6.03 -18.16
CA TYR A 125 -13.65 -7.02 -18.00
C TYR A 125 -14.86 -6.64 -18.84
N LEU A 126 -15.28 -7.52 -19.74
CA LEU A 126 -16.56 -7.40 -20.44
C LEU A 126 -17.60 -8.23 -19.67
N PHE A 127 -18.48 -7.56 -18.93
CA PHE A 127 -19.65 -8.20 -18.33
C PHE A 127 -20.74 -8.37 -19.38
N THR A 128 -21.46 -9.49 -19.31
CA THR A 128 -22.54 -9.85 -20.23
C THR A 128 -23.75 -10.36 -19.47
N MET A 129 -24.95 -10.11 -20.00
CA MET A 129 -26.23 -10.43 -19.36
C MET A 129 -27.16 -11.18 -20.29
N GLU A 130 -27.80 -12.23 -19.78
CA GLU A 130 -28.81 -13.02 -20.50
C GLU A 130 -30.16 -12.29 -20.62
N GLU A 131 -30.92 -12.60 -21.66
CA GLU A 131 -32.32 -12.17 -21.80
C GLU A 131 -33.29 -13.00 -20.90
N ILE A 132 -34.44 -12.45 -20.52
CA ILE A 132 -35.43 -13.24 -19.78
C ILE A 132 -36.08 -14.31 -20.67
N GLU A 133 -36.20 -14.07 -21.97
CA GLU A 133 -36.66 -15.05 -22.96
C GLU A 133 -35.57 -16.05 -23.39
N TYR A 134 -34.65 -16.40 -22.48
CA TYR A 134 -33.51 -17.30 -22.75
C TYR A 134 -33.89 -18.69 -23.27
N ASP A 135 -35.17 -19.09 -23.26
CA ASP A 135 -35.67 -20.36 -23.79
C ASP A 135 -36.57 -20.18 -25.03
N ALA A 136 -36.73 -18.96 -25.53
CA ALA A 136 -37.38 -18.69 -26.79
C ALA A 136 -36.66 -19.45 -27.92
N GLY A 137 -37.44 -20.18 -28.73
CA GLY A 137 -36.90 -21.07 -29.76
C GLY A 137 -36.46 -22.46 -29.28
N GLY A 138 -36.48 -22.72 -27.96
CA GLY A 138 -36.17 -24.03 -27.35
C GLY A 138 -35.11 -23.93 -26.26
N SER A 139 -35.01 -24.96 -25.40
CA SER A 139 -33.98 -25.01 -24.35
C SER A 139 -32.60 -25.33 -24.92
N VAL A 140 -31.56 -24.62 -24.47
CA VAL A 140 -30.15 -24.95 -24.79
C VAL A 140 -29.63 -25.99 -23.80
N ALA A 141 -29.00 -27.04 -24.34
CA ALA A 141 -28.43 -28.11 -23.54
C ALA A 141 -27.33 -27.59 -22.61
N GLY A 142 -27.43 -27.89 -21.32
CA GLY A 142 -26.47 -27.41 -20.31
C GLY A 142 -26.77 -26.01 -19.76
N GLN A 143 -27.80 -25.31 -20.28
CA GLN A 143 -28.20 -23.97 -19.83
C GLN A 143 -29.72 -23.94 -19.52
N PRO A 144 -30.18 -24.72 -18.53
CA PRO A 144 -31.61 -24.84 -18.23
C PRO A 144 -32.26 -23.56 -17.70
N GLN A 145 -31.46 -22.55 -17.34
CA GLN A 145 -31.90 -21.25 -16.84
C GLN A 145 -31.20 -20.09 -17.56
N GLY A 146 -30.65 -20.34 -18.76
CA GLY A 146 -29.80 -19.38 -19.48
C GLY A 146 -28.39 -19.29 -18.89
N ARG A 147 -27.67 -18.23 -19.27
CA ARG A 147 -26.27 -17.95 -18.87
C ARG A 147 -26.13 -16.97 -17.70
N GLY A 148 -27.16 -16.19 -17.39
CA GLY A 148 -27.15 -15.27 -16.26
C GLY A 148 -26.23 -14.07 -16.47
N LEU A 149 -25.48 -13.72 -15.43
CA LEU A 149 -24.38 -12.75 -15.49
C LEU A 149 -23.04 -13.48 -15.63
N SER A 150 -22.32 -13.18 -16.70
CA SER A 150 -20.96 -13.67 -16.97
C SER A 150 -20.00 -12.51 -17.21
N TYR A 151 -18.69 -12.77 -17.13
CA TYR A 151 -17.68 -11.85 -17.62
C TYR A 151 -16.58 -12.53 -18.45
N PHE A 152 -15.88 -11.72 -19.24
CA PHE A 152 -14.68 -12.08 -19.98
C PHE A 152 -13.53 -11.17 -19.54
N SER A 153 -12.30 -11.68 -19.50
CA SER A 153 -11.10 -10.87 -19.31
C SER A 153 -10.44 -10.61 -20.66
N ILE A 154 -10.15 -9.34 -20.94
CA ILE A 154 -9.57 -8.87 -22.21
C ILE A 154 -8.30 -8.11 -21.89
N ASP A 155 -7.16 -8.62 -22.36
CA ASP A 155 -5.85 -8.01 -22.16
C ASP A 155 -5.41 -7.30 -23.44
N MET A 156 -5.34 -5.96 -23.37
CA MET A 156 -4.98 -5.09 -24.49
C MET A 156 -3.47 -5.04 -24.76
N ASP A 157 -2.61 -5.58 -23.90
CA ASP A 157 -1.17 -5.71 -24.18
C ASP A 157 -0.88 -6.83 -25.20
N LEU A 158 -1.84 -7.72 -25.42
CA LEU A 158 -1.73 -8.83 -26.36
C LEU A 158 -2.03 -8.40 -27.81
N ASN A 159 -1.59 -9.24 -28.75
CA ASN A 159 -1.76 -9.03 -30.20
C ASN A 159 -1.29 -7.66 -30.72
N GLY A 160 -0.23 -7.11 -30.11
CA GLY A 160 0.34 -5.83 -30.53
C GLY A 160 -0.60 -4.64 -30.28
N GLY A 161 -1.34 -4.66 -29.18
CA GLY A 161 -2.28 -3.58 -28.81
C GLY A 161 -3.71 -3.80 -29.32
N LEU A 162 -3.97 -4.90 -30.05
CA LEU A 162 -5.31 -5.21 -30.56
C LEU A 162 -6.16 -5.99 -29.57
N GLY A 163 -5.57 -6.52 -28.50
CA GLY A 163 -6.26 -7.26 -27.46
C GLY A 163 -6.48 -8.73 -27.77
N GLU A 164 -6.62 -9.53 -26.72
CA GLU A 164 -7.00 -10.95 -26.75
C GLU A 164 -7.85 -11.26 -25.50
N VAL A 165 -8.83 -12.14 -25.64
CA VAL A 165 -9.59 -12.68 -24.50
C VAL A 165 -8.73 -13.72 -23.77
N THR A 166 -8.39 -13.47 -22.50
CA THR A 166 -7.56 -14.34 -21.68
C THR A 166 -8.37 -15.28 -20.77
N LEU A 167 -9.63 -14.90 -20.50
CA LEU A 167 -10.60 -15.68 -19.72
C LEU A 167 -11.99 -15.45 -20.30
N ALA A 168 -12.79 -16.51 -20.46
CA ALA A 168 -14.05 -16.44 -21.21
C ALA A 168 -15.23 -17.06 -20.46
N ASP A 169 -16.39 -16.39 -20.53
CA ASP A 169 -17.70 -16.81 -19.97
C ASP A 169 -17.65 -17.24 -18.49
N GLU A 170 -16.92 -16.50 -17.65
CA GLU A 170 -16.91 -16.76 -16.21
C GLU A 170 -18.25 -16.38 -15.58
N ARG A 171 -19.05 -17.38 -15.26
CA ARG A 171 -20.41 -17.21 -14.73
C ARG A 171 -20.37 -16.80 -13.27
N ILE A 172 -20.86 -15.60 -13.00
CA ILE A 172 -20.98 -15.06 -11.64
C ILE A 172 -22.27 -15.55 -10.99
N TYR A 173 -23.40 -15.46 -11.70
CA TYR A 173 -24.69 -15.84 -11.14
C TYR A 173 -25.70 -16.26 -12.20
N VAL A 174 -26.39 -17.38 -11.95
CA VAL A 174 -27.47 -17.91 -12.79
C VAL A 174 -28.61 -18.39 -11.88
N PRO A 175 -29.88 -18.05 -12.14
CA PRO A 175 -30.39 -17.17 -13.21
C PRO A 175 -30.29 -15.67 -12.91
N LEU A 176 -30.06 -14.85 -13.93
CA LEU A 176 -30.15 -13.39 -13.89
C LEU A 176 -30.39 -12.84 -15.30
N TYR A 177 -31.16 -11.75 -15.44
CA TYR A 177 -31.63 -11.29 -16.76
C TYR A 177 -31.70 -9.76 -16.90
N GLU A 178 -31.72 -9.32 -18.16
CA GLU A 178 -32.07 -7.97 -18.65
C GLU A 178 -31.11 -6.82 -18.38
N THR A 179 -30.72 -6.59 -17.13
CA THR A 179 -30.13 -5.28 -16.76
C THR A 179 -28.83 -5.41 -15.98
N LEU A 180 -27.82 -4.68 -16.42
CA LEU A 180 -26.63 -4.38 -15.65
C LEU A 180 -26.19 -2.92 -15.86
N SER A 181 -25.56 -2.36 -14.85
CA SER A 181 -24.91 -1.06 -14.89
C SER A 181 -23.72 -1.09 -13.93
N GLY A 182 -23.00 0.01 -13.81
CA GLY A 182 -21.90 0.08 -12.86
C GLY A 182 -21.45 1.51 -12.59
N THR A 183 -20.60 1.64 -11.59
CA THR A 183 -20.09 2.94 -11.14
C THR A 183 -18.77 2.78 -10.40
N ILE A 184 -18.13 3.90 -10.04
CA ILE A 184 -16.88 3.88 -9.30
C ILE A 184 -17.11 3.73 -7.79
N HIS A 185 -16.22 2.99 -7.14
CA HIS A 185 -16.16 2.88 -5.69
C HIS A 185 -15.72 4.20 -5.05
N ALA A 186 -16.08 4.44 -3.79
CA ALA A 186 -15.76 5.68 -3.07
C ALA A 186 -14.24 5.93 -2.89
N ASN A 187 -13.40 4.90 -3.02
CA ASN A 187 -11.94 5.02 -3.01
C ASN A 187 -11.37 5.55 -4.34
N ARG A 188 -12.22 5.81 -5.34
CA ARG A 188 -11.87 6.36 -6.66
C ARG A 188 -10.90 5.49 -7.46
N LYS A 189 -10.81 4.21 -7.13
CA LYS A 189 -9.96 3.22 -7.80
C LYS A 189 -10.81 2.05 -8.29
N ASP A 190 -11.52 1.40 -7.37
CA ASP A 190 -12.28 0.19 -7.68
C ASP A 190 -13.64 0.51 -8.31
N TYR A 191 -14.34 -0.51 -8.82
CA TYR A 191 -15.64 -0.35 -9.46
C TYR A 191 -16.70 -1.27 -8.86
N TRP A 192 -17.95 -0.85 -8.94
CA TRP A 192 -19.12 -1.66 -8.68
C TRP A 192 -19.80 -2.02 -10.00
N VAL A 193 -20.08 -3.29 -10.21
CA VAL A 193 -21.09 -3.75 -11.18
C VAL A 193 -22.36 -4.07 -10.42
N ILE A 194 -23.47 -3.52 -10.89
CA ILE A 194 -24.77 -3.54 -10.23
C ILE A 194 -25.78 -4.20 -11.16
N VAL A 195 -26.60 -5.08 -10.60
CA VAL A 195 -27.63 -5.85 -11.31
C VAL A 195 -28.93 -5.86 -10.51
N ALA A 196 -30.06 -5.90 -11.21
CA ALA A 196 -31.38 -6.07 -10.58
C ALA A 196 -31.85 -7.53 -10.71
N ASP A 197 -32.37 -8.13 -9.62
CA ASP A 197 -32.89 -9.50 -9.68
C ASP A 197 -34.28 -9.56 -10.32
N TRP A 198 -34.31 -9.74 -11.63
CA TRP A 198 -35.52 -9.99 -12.41
C TRP A 198 -35.86 -11.48 -12.55
N ALA A 199 -34.93 -12.37 -12.19
CA ALA A 199 -35.08 -13.81 -12.39
C ALA A 199 -36.11 -14.45 -11.43
N ASN A 200 -36.29 -13.87 -10.25
CA ASN A 200 -37.23 -14.37 -9.27
C ASN A 200 -38.56 -13.59 -9.30
N GLN A 201 -39.48 -14.03 -10.15
CA GLN A 201 -40.85 -13.48 -10.27
C GLN A 201 -41.75 -13.70 -9.02
N ASN A 202 -41.20 -14.20 -7.90
CA ASN A 202 -41.90 -14.23 -6.62
C ASN A 202 -41.87 -12.82 -5.99
N LEU A 203 -43.01 -12.36 -5.47
CA LEU A 203 -43.19 -11.00 -4.97
C LEU A 203 -42.19 -10.59 -3.85
N ASP A 204 -41.67 -11.55 -3.08
CA ASP A 204 -40.71 -11.31 -1.98
C ASP A 204 -39.26 -11.09 -2.46
N SER A 205 -38.93 -11.51 -3.69
CA SER A 205 -37.59 -11.44 -4.29
C SER A 205 -37.41 -10.32 -5.31
N LEU A 206 -38.49 -9.63 -5.71
CA LEU A 206 -38.51 -8.51 -6.66
C LEU A 206 -37.84 -7.22 -6.16
N ASN A 207 -37.08 -7.28 -5.06
CA ASN A 207 -36.61 -6.11 -4.33
C ASN A 207 -35.15 -6.26 -3.90
N ARG A 208 -34.29 -6.89 -4.70
CA ARG A 208 -32.87 -6.98 -4.37
C ARG A 208 -31.96 -6.65 -5.54
N PHE A 209 -30.85 -6.02 -5.20
CA PHE A 209 -29.77 -5.71 -6.11
C PHE A 209 -28.58 -6.62 -5.83
N GLY A 210 -27.94 -7.10 -6.87
CA GLY A 210 -26.63 -7.71 -6.78
C GLY A 210 -25.56 -6.65 -6.98
N VAL A 211 -24.52 -6.66 -6.17
CA VAL A 211 -23.33 -5.83 -6.34
C VAL A 211 -22.10 -6.72 -6.43
N VAL A 212 -21.28 -6.48 -7.43
CA VAL A 212 -20.02 -7.17 -7.70
C VAL A 212 -18.91 -6.13 -7.62
N LEU A 213 -17.91 -6.37 -6.79
CA LEU A 213 -16.74 -5.50 -6.69
C LEU A 213 -15.74 -5.90 -7.78
N VAL A 214 -15.20 -4.90 -8.47
CA VAL A 214 -14.05 -5.05 -9.35
C VAL A 214 -12.90 -4.26 -8.74
N ASP A 215 -11.95 -4.96 -8.13
CA ASP A 215 -10.78 -4.39 -7.48
C ASP A 215 -9.48 -4.87 -8.17
N GLU A 216 -8.33 -4.62 -7.54
CA GLU A 216 -7.03 -5.05 -8.05
C GLU A 216 -6.86 -6.57 -8.16
N CYS A 217 -7.71 -7.33 -7.49
CA CYS A 217 -7.82 -8.79 -7.55
C CYS A 217 -8.81 -9.29 -8.59
N GLY A 218 -9.49 -8.37 -9.28
CA GLY A 218 -10.40 -8.67 -10.35
C GLY A 218 -11.83 -8.69 -9.86
N VAL A 219 -12.62 -9.67 -10.34
CA VAL A 219 -14.07 -9.69 -10.15
C VAL A 219 -14.43 -10.53 -8.93
N SER A 220 -15.12 -9.93 -7.96
CA SER A 220 -15.60 -10.63 -6.76
C SER A 220 -16.83 -11.51 -7.03
N ASP A 221 -17.18 -12.36 -6.07
CA ASP A 221 -18.51 -12.95 -6.03
C ASP A 221 -19.61 -11.87 -5.89
N ILE A 222 -20.82 -12.19 -6.34
CA ILE A 222 -21.99 -11.33 -6.19
C ILE A 222 -22.45 -11.23 -4.72
N SER A 223 -22.66 -10.01 -4.25
CA SER A 223 -23.21 -9.71 -2.93
C SER A 223 -24.63 -9.14 -3.07
N TRP A 224 -25.59 -9.70 -2.34
CA TRP A 224 -27.00 -9.30 -2.47
C TRP A 224 -27.38 -8.23 -1.44
N ARG A 225 -28.10 -7.20 -1.89
CA ARG A 225 -28.74 -6.16 -1.07
C ARG A 225 -30.25 -6.30 -1.18
N GLN A 226 -30.87 -6.87 -0.15
CA GLN A 226 -32.32 -7.00 -0.06
C GLN A 226 -32.94 -5.71 0.46
N LEU A 227 -33.91 -5.18 -0.27
CA LEU A 227 -34.73 -4.05 0.16
C LEU A 227 -36.00 -4.55 0.84
N GLN A 228 -36.34 -3.89 1.94
CA GLN A 228 -37.56 -4.13 2.68
C GLN A 228 -38.59 -3.07 2.25
N LEU A 229 -39.39 -3.37 1.23
CA LEU A 229 -40.42 -2.46 0.76
C LEU A 229 -41.64 -2.44 1.72
N GLY A 230 -42.36 -1.32 1.74
CA GLY A 230 -43.63 -1.21 2.46
C GLY A 230 -44.71 -2.14 1.92
N ASP A 231 -45.68 -2.50 2.78
CA ASP A 231 -46.79 -3.41 2.44
C ASP A 231 -47.55 -2.96 1.17
N GLY A 232 -47.71 -3.87 0.20
CA GLY A 232 -48.49 -3.64 -1.02
C GLY A 232 -47.73 -2.96 -2.17
N VAL A 233 -46.43 -2.69 -2.00
CA VAL A 233 -45.56 -2.16 -3.06
C VAL A 233 -44.84 -3.32 -3.76
N THR A 234 -45.08 -3.50 -5.06
CA THR A 234 -44.31 -4.42 -5.89
C THR A 234 -43.17 -3.68 -6.58
N GLY A 235 -41.94 -4.14 -6.42
CA GLY A 235 -40.81 -3.62 -7.20
C GLY A 235 -41.00 -3.91 -8.68
N TYR A 236 -40.90 -2.89 -9.52
CA TYR A 236 -40.79 -3.02 -10.97
C TYR A 236 -39.29 -2.97 -11.33
N LEU A 237 -38.57 -4.07 -11.11
CA LEU A 237 -37.11 -4.15 -11.26
C LEU A 237 -36.67 -4.86 -12.56
N GLY A 238 -36.68 -4.26 -13.75
CA GLY A 238 -36.14 -5.04 -14.89
C GLY A 238 -36.42 -4.59 -16.31
N THR A 239 -36.35 -3.29 -16.59
CA THR A 239 -36.40 -2.78 -17.99
C THR A 239 -35.29 -1.78 -18.30
N LEU A 240 -34.61 -1.30 -17.26
CA LEU A 240 -33.50 -0.35 -17.31
C LEU A 240 -32.82 -0.38 -15.95
N LEU A 241 -31.49 -0.29 -15.93
CA LEU A 241 -30.71 0.00 -14.74
C LEU A 241 -29.70 1.11 -15.04
N LYS A 242 -29.77 2.20 -14.29
CA LYS A 242 -28.87 3.34 -14.44
C LYS A 242 -28.35 3.78 -13.08
N VAL A 243 -27.07 4.11 -13.00
CA VAL A 243 -26.46 4.72 -11.82
C VAL A 243 -26.19 6.18 -12.15
N SER A 244 -26.48 7.10 -11.23
CA SER A 244 -26.20 8.52 -11.45
C SER A 244 -24.69 8.76 -11.57
N PRO A 245 -24.24 9.76 -12.36
CA PRO A 245 -22.82 10.07 -12.52
C PRO A 245 -22.07 10.25 -11.19
N ASN A 246 -22.67 10.92 -10.21
CA ASN A 246 -22.09 11.08 -8.87
C ASN A 246 -22.05 9.80 -8.02
N SER A 247 -22.49 8.67 -8.57
CA SER A 247 -22.47 7.34 -7.94
C SER A 247 -23.34 7.23 -6.69
N LYS A 248 -24.41 8.05 -6.56
CA LYS A 248 -25.27 8.10 -5.35
C LYS A 248 -26.69 7.61 -5.54
N LEU A 249 -27.16 7.46 -6.77
CA LEU A 249 -28.53 7.06 -7.06
C LEU A 249 -28.54 5.91 -8.06
N ILE A 250 -29.50 5.01 -7.91
CA ILE A 250 -29.82 3.95 -8.86
C ILE A 250 -31.24 4.19 -9.35
N LEU A 251 -31.44 4.25 -10.66
CA LEU A 251 -32.74 4.08 -11.29
C LEU A 251 -32.86 2.64 -11.76
N SER A 252 -33.88 1.93 -11.29
CA SER A 252 -34.27 0.62 -11.85
C SER A 252 -35.74 0.63 -12.21
N GLY A 253 -36.04 0.37 -13.49
CA GLY A 253 -37.37 0.61 -14.03
C GLY A 253 -37.83 2.05 -13.75
N PRO A 254 -39.04 2.28 -13.22
CA PRO A 254 -39.55 3.61 -12.91
C PRO A 254 -39.24 4.08 -11.48
N ARG A 255 -38.28 3.46 -10.77
CA ARG A 255 -38.04 3.72 -9.35
C ARG A 255 -36.60 4.11 -9.05
N LEU A 256 -36.47 5.11 -8.19
CA LEU A 256 -35.19 5.64 -7.73
C LEU A 256 -34.82 5.07 -6.36
N TYR A 257 -33.55 4.72 -6.21
CA TYR A 257 -32.95 4.15 -5.01
C TYR A 257 -31.68 4.93 -4.67
N GLY A 258 -31.34 4.99 -3.38
CA GLY A 258 -30.07 5.53 -2.92
C GLY A 258 -28.99 4.46 -3.00
N PHE A 259 -27.76 4.86 -3.34
CA PHE A 259 -26.61 3.97 -3.41
C PHE A 259 -25.45 4.54 -2.59
N ASP A 260 -24.90 3.72 -1.70
CA ASP A 260 -23.65 4.03 -1.01
C ASP A 260 -22.49 3.36 -1.75
N ASN A 261 -21.79 4.12 -2.59
CA ASN A 261 -20.66 3.61 -3.35
C ASN A 261 -19.41 3.26 -2.51
N ALA A 262 -19.41 3.47 -1.19
CA ALA A 262 -18.36 2.97 -0.30
C ALA A 262 -18.63 1.54 0.21
N SER A 263 -19.90 1.14 0.35
CA SER A 263 -20.27 -0.19 0.88
C SER A 263 -20.99 -1.07 -0.14
N GLY A 264 -21.44 -0.49 -1.26
CA GLY A 264 -22.32 -1.13 -2.22
C GLY A 264 -23.77 -1.29 -1.70
N ASP A 265 -24.15 -0.61 -0.62
CA ASP A 265 -25.50 -0.69 -0.08
C ASP A 265 -26.52 0.07 -0.93
N VAL A 266 -27.71 -0.52 -1.07
CA VAL A 266 -28.86 0.09 -1.75
C VAL A 266 -29.93 0.41 -0.72
N THR A 267 -30.53 1.58 -0.82
CA THR A 267 -31.59 2.05 0.08
C THR A 267 -32.81 2.52 -0.71
N ASP A 268 -34.01 2.29 -0.15
CA ASP A 268 -35.25 2.79 -0.72
C ASP A 268 -35.45 4.27 -0.33
N LEU A 269 -35.67 5.14 -1.31
CA LEU A 269 -35.81 6.61 -1.10
C LEU A 269 -37.25 7.06 -0.80
N ASP A 270 -38.12 6.12 -0.39
CA ASP A 270 -39.52 6.29 0.06
C ASP A 270 -40.60 5.82 -0.97
N VAL A 271 -41.66 5.19 -0.44
CA VAL A 271 -42.61 4.28 -1.12
C VAL A 271 -43.68 4.96 -1.98
N ASN A 272 -43.60 6.27 -2.21
CA ASN A 272 -44.48 7.01 -3.13
C ASN A 272 -43.76 7.49 -4.40
N PHE A 273 -42.47 7.15 -4.57
CA PHE A 273 -41.69 7.41 -5.78
C PHE A 273 -41.86 6.28 -6.79
N GLU A 274 -43.07 6.10 -7.28
CA GLU A 274 -43.26 5.46 -8.58
C GLU A 274 -43.57 6.60 -9.54
N PHE A 275 -42.66 6.87 -10.47
CA PHE A 275 -43.02 7.73 -11.58
C PHE A 275 -44.19 7.04 -12.30
N ILE A 276 -45.40 7.61 -12.18
CA ILE A 276 -46.60 7.07 -12.83
C ILE A 276 -46.41 7.21 -14.33
N PHE A 277 -45.83 6.20 -14.96
CA PHE A 277 -45.63 6.18 -16.39
C PHE A 277 -46.77 5.41 -17.06
N PRO A 278 -47.28 5.89 -18.20
CA PRO A 278 -48.02 5.01 -19.10
C PRO A 278 -47.09 3.87 -19.56
N ASP A 279 -47.68 2.77 -20.00
CA ASP A 279 -47.05 1.48 -20.38
C ASP A 279 -45.95 1.53 -21.50
N ASN A 280 -45.32 2.69 -21.75
CA ASN A 280 -44.46 3.00 -22.90
C ASN A 280 -43.09 3.65 -22.56
N PHE A 281 -42.58 3.49 -21.34
CA PHE A 281 -41.24 3.98 -20.94
C PHE A 281 -40.15 2.94 -21.25
N TRP A 282 -39.05 3.36 -21.89
CA TRP A 282 -37.96 2.46 -22.31
C TRP A 282 -36.53 3.01 -22.17
N GLY A 283 -36.34 4.29 -21.86
CA GLY A 283 -35.01 4.86 -21.72
C GLY A 283 -35.01 6.07 -20.80
N ALA A 284 -34.10 6.06 -19.82
CA ALA A 284 -33.82 7.22 -18.97
C ALA A 284 -32.32 7.44 -18.80
N SER A 285 -31.96 8.70 -18.57
CA SER A 285 -30.58 9.10 -18.30
C SER A 285 -30.58 10.22 -17.28
N PHE A 286 -29.64 10.17 -16.34
CA PHE A 286 -29.32 11.31 -15.51
C PHE A 286 -28.65 12.41 -16.35
N SER A 287 -28.68 13.64 -15.87
CA SER A 287 -27.79 14.70 -16.33
C SER A 287 -26.38 14.52 -15.75
N PRO A 288 -25.33 15.13 -16.36
CA PRO A 288 -23.96 15.06 -15.85
C PRO A 288 -23.81 15.41 -14.36
N ASN A 289 -24.56 16.38 -13.84
CA ASN A 289 -24.52 16.77 -12.43
C ASN A 289 -25.43 15.90 -11.53
N SER A 290 -26.04 14.85 -12.07
CA SER A 290 -26.98 13.96 -11.38
C SER A 290 -28.26 14.62 -10.82
N ARG A 291 -28.50 15.92 -11.07
CA ARG A 291 -29.68 16.64 -10.56
C ARG A 291 -30.94 16.36 -11.38
N TYR A 292 -30.83 16.29 -12.70
CA TYR A 292 -31.99 16.08 -13.56
C TYR A 292 -32.06 14.62 -14.02
N LEU A 293 -33.27 14.07 -14.05
CA LEU A 293 -33.53 12.75 -14.62
C LEU A 293 -34.41 12.89 -15.86
N TYR A 294 -33.85 12.54 -17.01
CA TYR A 294 -34.52 12.59 -18.30
C TYR A 294 -35.14 11.24 -18.64
N PHE A 295 -36.33 11.29 -19.24
CA PHE A 295 -37.06 10.12 -19.71
C PHE A 295 -37.43 10.32 -21.18
N ARG A 296 -37.19 9.28 -21.98
CA ARG A 296 -37.74 9.12 -23.32
C ARG A 296 -39.06 8.37 -23.21
N ILE A 297 -40.15 9.05 -23.55
CA ILE A 297 -41.50 8.48 -23.56
C ILE A 297 -41.88 8.15 -24.99
N GLY A 298 -42.05 6.86 -25.27
CA GLY A 298 -42.35 6.37 -26.61
C GLY A 298 -43.84 6.24 -26.93
N ASN A 299 -44.16 6.03 -28.20
CA ASN A 299 -45.52 5.73 -28.67
C ASN A 299 -45.57 4.47 -29.57
N PHE A 300 -45.89 3.33 -28.96
CA PHE A 300 -46.01 2.03 -29.65
C PHE A 300 -47.11 1.93 -30.70
N THR A 301 -48.05 2.87 -30.72
CA THR A 301 -49.16 2.91 -31.70
C THR A 301 -48.87 3.83 -32.88
N GLY A 302 -47.67 4.39 -32.95
CA GLY A 302 -47.26 5.40 -33.91
C GLY A 302 -47.71 6.81 -33.48
N GLY A 303 -46.79 7.76 -33.57
CA GLY A 303 -47.06 9.16 -33.23
C GLY A 303 -45.78 9.94 -32.94
N ASN A 304 -45.92 10.99 -32.13
CA ASN A 304 -44.75 11.69 -31.60
C ASN A 304 -44.39 11.08 -30.24
N GLY A 305 -43.09 10.85 -30.01
CA GLY A 305 -42.55 10.63 -28.69
C GLY A 305 -42.25 11.96 -27.99
N GLU A 306 -41.98 11.90 -26.69
CA GLU A 306 -41.72 13.06 -25.84
C GLU A 306 -40.47 12.84 -24.99
N ILE A 307 -39.64 13.88 -24.86
CA ILE A 307 -38.60 13.95 -23.83
C ILE A 307 -39.15 14.77 -22.66
N ILE A 308 -39.13 14.16 -21.48
CA ILE A 308 -39.48 14.83 -20.23
C ILE A 308 -38.29 14.77 -19.27
N ARG A 309 -38.26 15.66 -18.28
CA ARG A 309 -37.34 15.57 -17.16
C ARG A 309 -37.99 15.85 -15.81
N TYR A 310 -37.32 15.44 -14.76
CA TYR A 310 -37.61 15.75 -13.37
C TYR A 310 -36.38 16.38 -12.70
N ASP A 311 -36.58 17.31 -11.78
CA ASP A 311 -35.55 17.87 -10.90
C ASP A 311 -35.52 17.07 -9.60
N LEU A 312 -34.45 16.31 -9.37
CA LEU A 312 -34.30 15.43 -8.21
C LEU A 312 -34.00 16.20 -6.92
N GLU A 313 -33.67 17.48 -7.01
CA GLU A 313 -33.49 18.35 -5.84
C GLU A 313 -34.77 19.14 -5.48
N ALA A 314 -35.82 19.04 -6.30
CA ALA A 314 -37.08 19.71 -6.03
C ALA A 314 -37.79 19.12 -4.79
N ALA A 315 -38.44 19.98 -4.00
CA ALA A 315 -39.23 19.54 -2.85
C ALA A 315 -40.40 18.62 -3.23
N ASP A 316 -40.94 18.77 -4.45
CA ASP A 316 -41.89 17.86 -5.08
C ASP A 316 -41.30 17.42 -6.43
N ILE A 317 -40.51 16.35 -6.41
CA ILE A 317 -39.84 15.81 -7.60
C ILE A 317 -40.88 15.46 -8.66
N ILE A 318 -41.95 14.73 -8.34
CA ILE A 318 -42.97 14.33 -9.33
C ILE A 318 -43.66 15.55 -9.94
N GLY A 319 -43.99 16.55 -9.12
CA GLY A 319 -44.56 17.82 -9.55
C GLY A 319 -43.60 18.69 -10.39
N SER A 320 -42.29 18.44 -10.33
CA SER A 320 -41.27 19.15 -11.12
C SER A 320 -41.22 18.74 -12.60
N LYS A 321 -42.05 17.76 -13.03
CA LYS A 321 -42.09 17.27 -14.41
C LYS A 321 -42.12 18.41 -15.42
N GLN A 322 -41.15 18.39 -16.33
CA GLN A 322 -41.05 19.34 -17.43
C GLN A 322 -40.97 18.60 -18.77
N SER A 323 -41.79 19.02 -19.74
CA SER A 323 -41.63 18.61 -21.14
C SER A 323 -40.52 19.42 -21.80
N ILE A 324 -39.55 18.73 -22.38
CA ILE A 324 -38.42 19.34 -23.11
C ILE A 324 -38.77 19.52 -24.58
N GLY A 325 -39.48 18.54 -25.16
CA GLY A 325 -39.95 18.61 -26.53
C GLY A 325 -40.47 17.27 -27.04
N ASN A 326 -41.08 17.32 -28.23
CA ASN A 326 -41.57 16.13 -28.93
C ASN A 326 -40.68 15.80 -30.12
N PHE A 327 -40.62 14.51 -30.47
CA PHE A 327 -39.93 14.01 -31.67
C PHE A 327 -40.88 13.16 -32.52
N PRO A 328 -40.83 13.26 -33.86
CA PRO A 328 -41.84 12.68 -34.73
C PRO A 328 -41.56 11.21 -35.08
N SER A 329 -42.62 10.49 -35.47
CA SER A 329 -42.55 9.16 -36.10
C SER A 329 -42.01 8.06 -35.18
N ASP A 330 -42.21 8.21 -33.88
CA ASP A 330 -41.79 7.20 -32.92
C ASP A 330 -42.69 5.96 -33.01
N ASN A 331 -42.06 4.80 -33.17
CA ASN A 331 -42.70 3.51 -33.42
C ASN A 331 -42.16 2.40 -32.50
N GLY A 332 -41.55 2.74 -31.36
CA GLY A 332 -41.03 1.73 -30.46
C GLY A 332 -40.11 2.25 -29.35
N PRO A 333 -39.43 1.33 -28.67
CA PRO A 333 -38.48 1.67 -27.61
C PRO A 333 -37.21 2.32 -28.18
N GLY A 334 -36.39 2.87 -27.30
CA GLY A 334 -35.11 3.46 -27.66
C GLY A 334 -34.36 3.92 -26.42
N GLU A 335 -33.10 3.52 -26.31
CA GLU A 335 -32.21 3.88 -25.21
C GLU A 335 -31.75 5.34 -25.33
N ILE A 336 -31.30 5.85 -24.20
CA ILE A 336 -30.81 7.21 -23.99
C ILE A 336 -29.52 7.12 -23.17
N GLN A 337 -28.49 7.83 -23.60
CA GLN A 337 -27.13 7.70 -23.05
C GLN A 337 -26.44 9.06 -23.01
N LEU A 338 -25.73 9.34 -21.92
CA LEU A 338 -24.83 10.50 -21.81
C LEU A 338 -23.64 10.35 -22.76
N GLY A 339 -23.33 11.43 -23.48
CA GLY A 339 -22.14 11.58 -24.31
C GLY A 339 -20.98 12.22 -23.55
N PRO A 340 -19.73 11.98 -23.99
CA PRO A 340 -18.54 12.60 -23.39
C PRO A 340 -18.47 14.13 -23.60
N ASP A 341 -19.31 14.69 -24.47
CA ASP A 341 -19.50 16.14 -24.64
C ASP A 341 -20.47 16.75 -23.61
N GLY A 342 -21.01 15.94 -22.70
CA GLY A 342 -21.96 16.34 -21.67
C GLY A 342 -23.40 16.48 -22.15
N ASN A 343 -23.69 16.13 -23.40
CA ASN A 343 -25.04 16.08 -23.92
C ASN A 343 -25.64 14.68 -23.73
N ILE A 344 -26.97 14.56 -23.89
CA ILE A 344 -27.65 13.26 -23.81
C ILE A 344 -28.13 12.88 -25.21
N TYR A 345 -27.78 11.68 -25.67
CA TYR A 345 -28.13 11.13 -26.97
C TYR A 345 -29.21 10.08 -26.82
N PHE A 346 -30.14 10.00 -27.78
CA PHE A 346 -31.16 8.97 -27.77
C PHE A 346 -31.50 8.51 -29.17
N LEU A 347 -31.93 7.25 -29.25
CA LEU A 347 -32.46 6.68 -30.49
C LEU A 347 -33.90 7.15 -30.71
N ASP A 348 -34.15 7.67 -31.90
CA ASP A 348 -35.50 7.79 -32.44
C ASP A 348 -35.58 7.14 -33.83
N GLN A 349 -36.81 6.96 -34.33
CA GLN A 349 -37.05 6.14 -35.49
C GLN A 349 -37.01 6.98 -36.77
N ALA A 350 -36.34 6.47 -37.80
CA ALA A 350 -36.33 7.09 -39.12
C ALA A 350 -37.76 7.17 -39.69
N PRO A 351 -38.17 8.28 -40.32
CA PRO A 351 -39.55 8.50 -40.74
C PRO A 351 -40.02 7.55 -41.86
N PHE A 352 -39.08 6.88 -42.56
CA PHE A 352 -39.37 5.90 -43.61
C PHE A 352 -38.27 4.80 -43.66
N GLY A 353 -38.61 3.54 -43.39
CA GLY A 353 -37.72 2.38 -43.58
C GLY A 353 -37.25 1.70 -42.28
N PHE A 354 -36.29 0.78 -42.42
CA PHE A 354 -35.52 0.19 -41.33
C PHE A 354 -34.22 0.98 -41.16
N GLY A 355 -33.90 1.43 -39.95
CA GLY A 355 -32.74 2.28 -39.69
C GLY A 355 -32.86 3.09 -38.40
N ASN A 356 -31.72 3.54 -37.90
CA ASN A 356 -31.60 4.22 -36.62
C ASN A 356 -31.35 5.71 -36.84
N ARG A 357 -32.04 6.57 -36.10
CA ARG A 357 -31.78 8.00 -36.08
C ARG A 357 -31.36 8.41 -34.67
N ILE A 358 -30.31 9.24 -34.60
CA ILE A 358 -29.79 9.77 -33.34
C ILE A 358 -30.24 11.22 -33.19
N SER A 359 -30.77 11.52 -32.02
CA SER A 359 -31.19 12.85 -31.58
C SER A 359 -30.51 13.19 -30.25
N ARG A 360 -30.46 14.47 -29.89
CA ARG A 360 -29.67 14.96 -28.76
C ARG A 360 -30.43 15.98 -27.91
N ILE A 361 -30.22 15.92 -26.60
CA ILE A 361 -30.59 16.94 -25.62
C ILE A 361 -29.32 17.74 -25.30
N ASN A 362 -29.33 19.01 -25.69
CA ASN A 362 -28.22 19.94 -25.47
C ASN A 362 -28.30 20.58 -24.09
N CYS A 363 -27.15 20.69 -23.43
CA CYS A 363 -26.99 21.34 -22.12
C CYS A 363 -27.93 20.77 -21.04
N PRO A 364 -27.90 19.45 -20.77
CA PRO A 364 -28.86 18.79 -19.88
C PRO A 364 -28.79 19.27 -18.42
N ASN A 365 -27.68 19.88 -17.99
CA ASN A 365 -27.54 20.51 -16.67
C ASN A 365 -28.22 21.89 -16.59
N SER A 366 -28.55 22.51 -17.72
CA SER A 366 -29.17 23.84 -17.77
C SER A 366 -30.63 23.82 -17.30
N GLU A 367 -31.11 24.93 -16.74
CA GLU A 367 -32.54 25.16 -16.49
C GLU A 367 -33.36 25.17 -17.81
N PHE A 368 -32.72 25.42 -18.95
CA PHE A 368 -33.36 25.47 -20.27
C PHE A 368 -32.58 24.60 -21.29
N PRO A 369 -32.66 23.26 -21.19
CA PRO A 369 -32.05 22.37 -22.17
C PRO A 369 -32.80 22.52 -23.50
N SER A 370 -32.13 22.22 -24.60
CA SER A 370 -32.77 22.24 -25.93
C SER A 370 -32.74 20.87 -26.59
N LEU A 371 -33.70 20.61 -27.45
CA LEU A 371 -33.87 19.34 -28.14
C LEU A 371 -33.48 19.49 -29.61
N GLU A 372 -32.55 18.67 -30.08
CA GLU A 372 -32.11 18.60 -31.46
C GLU A 372 -32.48 17.23 -32.04
N ILE A 373 -33.30 17.23 -33.08
CA ILE A 373 -33.89 16.01 -33.65
C ILE A 373 -33.23 15.66 -34.97
N GLY A 374 -32.84 14.39 -35.11
CA GLY A 374 -32.31 13.85 -36.35
C GLY A 374 -30.92 14.37 -36.68
N LEU A 375 -30.04 14.36 -35.68
CA LEU A 375 -28.64 14.73 -35.83
C LEU A 375 -27.95 13.83 -36.85
N PHE A 376 -28.16 12.52 -36.76
CA PHE A 376 -27.63 11.53 -37.71
C PHE A 376 -28.67 10.47 -38.05
N GLU A 377 -28.67 10.01 -39.30
CA GLU A 377 -29.49 8.89 -39.77
C GLU A 377 -28.58 7.77 -40.31
N PHE A 378 -28.77 6.56 -39.81
CA PHE A 378 -28.05 5.35 -40.22
C PHE A 378 -29.02 4.41 -40.93
N LEU A 379 -28.68 3.99 -42.14
CA LEU A 379 -29.49 3.05 -42.90
C LEU A 379 -29.33 1.65 -42.31
N GLY A 380 -30.44 1.02 -41.93
CA GLY A 380 -30.42 -0.36 -41.42
C GLY A 380 -30.07 -1.36 -42.53
N THR A 381 -29.24 -2.34 -42.21
CA THR A 381 -28.97 -3.50 -43.06
C THR A 381 -29.90 -4.67 -42.76
N THR A 382 -30.57 -4.61 -41.61
CA THR A 382 -31.49 -5.62 -41.11
C THR A 382 -32.97 -5.24 -41.32
N PHE A 383 -33.87 -6.21 -41.14
CA PHE A 383 -35.34 -6.01 -41.23
C PHE A 383 -35.98 -5.65 -39.88
N PHE A 384 -35.19 -5.19 -38.91
CA PHE A 384 -35.65 -4.73 -37.61
C PHE A 384 -34.96 -3.41 -37.26
N ASN A 385 -35.50 -2.69 -36.27
CA ASN A 385 -34.86 -1.51 -35.72
C ASN A 385 -34.13 -1.91 -34.43
N SER A 386 -32.95 -1.34 -34.21
CA SER A 386 -32.22 -1.51 -32.96
C SER A 386 -32.69 -0.47 -31.94
N TYR A 387 -32.54 -0.80 -30.67
CA TYR A 387 -33.06 -0.01 -29.56
C TYR A 387 -32.01 0.40 -28.54
N GLY A 388 -30.81 -0.19 -28.55
CA GLY A 388 -29.79 0.14 -27.56
C GLY A 388 -28.65 1.02 -28.07
N LEU A 389 -28.10 1.75 -27.13
CA LEU A 389 -26.85 2.51 -27.21
C LEU A 389 -25.80 1.77 -26.36
N PRO A 390 -24.51 2.13 -26.45
CA PRO A 390 -23.51 1.47 -25.63
C PRO A 390 -23.72 1.81 -24.16
N ASN A 391 -23.68 0.79 -23.31
CA ASN A 391 -23.74 0.94 -21.86
C ASN A 391 -22.36 1.30 -21.30
N PHE A 392 -22.31 2.29 -20.41
CA PHE A 392 -21.10 2.80 -19.79
C PHE A 392 -21.22 2.87 -18.26
N LEU A 393 -20.07 3.02 -17.61
CA LEU A 393 -20.01 3.40 -16.20
C LEU A 393 -20.28 4.90 -16.10
N ASP A 394 -21.54 5.32 -15.95
CA ASP A 394 -21.96 6.73 -16.11
C ASP A 394 -21.21 7.77 -15.23
N HIS A 395 -20.45 7.34 -14.22
CA HIS A 395 -19.53 8.22 -13.47
C HIS A 395 -18.49 8.95 -14.35
N ILE A 396 -18.13 8.37 -15.50
CA ILE A 396 -17.22 9.02 -16.46
C ILE A 396 -17.84 10.27 -17.09
N PHE A 397 -19.13 10.54 -16.88
CA PHE A 397 -19.80 11.75 -17.37
C PHE A 397 -20.10 12.75 -16.25
N GLU A 398 -19.54 12.58 -15.05
CA GLU A 398 -19.82 13.46 -13.92
C GLU A 398 -19.28 14.88 -14.15
N SER A 399 -20.16 15.87 -14.15
CA SER A 399 -19.79 17.27 -14.25
C SER A 399 -20.85 18.18 -13.65
N GLU A 400 -20.42 19.08 -12.76
CA GLU A 400 -21.24 20.17 -12.22
C GLU A 400 -21.46 21.30 -13.24
N GLN A 401 -20.65 21.34 -14.30
CA GLN A 401 -20.68 22.40 -15.31
C GLN A 401 -21.75 22.11 -16.36
N ALA A 402 -22.18 23.13 -17.09
CA ALA A 402 -23.28 22.98 -18.05
C ALA A 402 -22.95 22.10 -19.27
N GLY A 403 -21.67 21.80 -19.48
CA GLY A 403 -21.13 20.83 -20.44
C GLY A 403 -19.88 20.15 -19.88
N ILE A 404 -19.24 19.32 -20.69
CA ILE A 404 -18.02 18.59 -20.31
C ILE A 404 -16.86 19.06 -21.19
N LEU A 405 -15.72 19.30 -20.55
CA LEU A 405 -14.40 19.39 -21.17
C LEU A 405 -13.54 18.37 -20.44
N ASP A 406 -12.76 17.60 -21.18
CA ASP A 406 -11.89 16.58 -20.63
C ASP A 406 -10.49 16.70 -21.24
N ILE A 407 -9.49 16.93 -20.38
CA ILE A 407 -8.09 17.09 -20.77
C ILE A 407 -7.24 15.83 -20.60
N GLY A 408 -7.80 14.71 -20.13
CA GLY A 408 -7.13 13.42 -19.95
C GLY A 408 -7.47 12.74 -18.62
N PRO A 409 -6.59 11.90 -18.06
CA PRO A 409 -6.80 11.31 -16.74
C PRO A 409 -6.76 12.35 -15.60
N ASP A 410 -7.57 12.20 -14.54
CA ASP A 410 -7.55 13.10 -13.36
C ASP A 410 -6.14 13.14 -12.76
N THR A 411 -5.50 11.97 -12.73
CA THR A 411 -4.14 11.78 -12.26
C THR A 411 -3.32 11.13 -13.36
N LEU A 412 -2.35 11.88 -13.86
CA LEU A 412 -1.36 11.39 -14.80
C LEU A 412 -0.05 11.09 -14.07
N TYR A 413 0.34 9.83 -14.03
CA TYR A 413 1.69 9.45 -13.59
C TYR A 413 2.68 9.66 -14.73
N ILE A 414 3.62 10.58 -14.53
CA ILE A 414 4.68 10.94 -15.47
C ILE A 414 5.88 10.04 -15.22
N CYS A 415 6.16 9.17 -16.18
CA CYS A 415 7.45 8.50 -16.31
C CYS A 415 8.57 9.48 -16.70
N GLN A 416 9.72 9.38 -16.02
CA GLN A 416 10.82 10.33 -16.19
C GLN A 416 11.32 10.34 -17.65
N GLY A 417 11.41 11.54 -18.23
CA GLY A 417 11.88 11.72 -19.62
C GLY A 417 10.80 11.55 -20.68
N ASN A 418 9.59 11.13 -20.31
CA ASN A 418 8.43 11.10 -21.21
C ASN A 418 7.71 12.46 -21.22
N SER A 419 6.99 12.71 -22.31
CA SER A 419 6.12 13.86 -22.47
C SER A 419 4.72 13.41 -22.88
N TYR A 420 3.71 14.05 -22.32
CA TYR A 420 2.31 13.69 -22.52
C TYR A 420 1.56 14.87 -23.13
N GLU A 421 0.78 14.61 -24.16
CA GLU A 421 -0.16 15.60 -24.69
C GLU A 421 -1.45 15.53 -23.87
N ILE A 422 -1.83 16.65 -23.27
CA ILE A 422 -3.07 16.80 -22.50
C ILE A 422 -3.90 17.89 -23.14
N GLY A 423 -5.22 17.78 -23.04
CA GLY A 423 -6.13 18.76 -23.61
C GLY A 423 -7.40 18.15 -24.20
N GLY A 424 -8.26 19.05 -24.67
CA GLY A 424 -9.55 18.72 -25.25
C GLY A 424 -10.05 19.85 -26.13
N GLU A 425 -10.92 19.50 -27.07
CA GLU A 425 -11.53 20.47 -27.98
C GLU A 425 -12.97 20.78 -27.54
N THR A 426 -13.34 22.06 -27.64
CA THR A 426 -14.73 22.48 -27.70
C THR A 426 -14.98 23.19 -29.05
N PRO A 427 -16.19 23.08 -29.62
CA PRO A 427 -16.47 23.55 -30.99
C PRO A 427 -16.30 25.06 -31.17
N GLU A 428 -16.48 25.83 -30.09
CA GLU A 428 -16.43 27.30 -30.07
C GLU A 428 -15.28 27.86 -29.20
N GLY A 429 -14.33 27.02 -28.78
CA GLY A 429 -13.43 27.27 -27.65
C GLY A 429 -12.41 28.41 -27.82
N ASP A 430 -12.57 29.46 -27.02
CA ASP A 430 -11.49 30.30 -26.54
C ASP A 430 -10.82 29.59 -25.35
N TYR A 431 -9.60 29.09 -25.53
CA TYR A 431 -8.88 28.28 -24.54
C TYR A 431 -7.96 29.12 -23.65
N SER A 432 -7.87 28.75 -22.38
CA SER A 432 -6.97 29.37 -21.41
C SER A 432 -6.43 28.33 -20.42
N TRP A 433 -5.13 28.05 -20.51
CA TRP A 433 -4.43 27.20 -19.55
C TRP A 433 -3.88 28.03 -18.38
N ASN A 434 -3.82 27.41 -17.19
CA ASN A 434 -3.12 28.00 -16.04
C ASN A 434 -1.60 28.16 -16.24
N THR A 435 -1.04 27.53 -17.26
CA THR A 435 0.35 27.68 -17.72
C THR A 435 0.56 28.93 -18.59
N GLY A 436 -0.52 29.51 -19.13
CA GLY A 436 -0.53 30.74 -19.95
C GLY A 436 -0.77 30.52 -21.44
N GLU A 437 -0.79 29.28 -21.90
CA GLU A 437 -1.11 28.86 -23.26
C GLU A 437 -2.60 28.99 -23.56
N ASN A 438 -2.94 29.10 -24.85
CA ASN A 438 -4.30 29.33 -25.34
C ASN A 438 -4.66 28.38 -26.50
N THR A 439 -4.12 27.17 -26.47
CA THR A 439 -4.38 26.08 -27.42
C THR A 439 -5.25 25.01 -26.78
N PRO A 440 -6.03 24.22 -27.56
CA PRO A 440 -6.82 23.11 -27.01
C PRO A 440 -5.95 22.03 -26.36
N TYR A 441 -4.72 21.85 -26.84
CA TYR A 441 -3.75 20.88 -26.34
C TYR A 441 -2.43 21.55 -25.95
N ILE A 442 -1.77 20.98 -24.94
CA ILE A 442 -0.40 21.28 -24.54
C ILE A 442 0.38 19.99 -24.30
N THR A 443 1.70 20.07 -24.37
CA THR A 443 2.59 18.97 -23.98
C THR A 443 3.22 19.25 -22.63
N ILE A 444 3.14 18.29 -21.72
CA ILE A 444 3.67 18.40 -20.36
C ILE A 444 4.68 17.28 -20.09
N SER A 445 5.66 17.55 -19.23
CA SER A 445 6.67 16.58 -18.78
C SER A 445 7.04 16.74 -17.31
N GLU A 446 6.43 17.69 -16.62
CA GLU A 446 6.73 18.03 -15.23
C GLU A 446 5.49 17.79 -14.37
N PRO A 447 5.66 17.37 -13.10
CA PRO A 447 4.54 17.26 -12.18
C PRO A 447 3.93 18.65 -11.88
N GLY A 448 2.63 18.68 -11.66
CA GLY A 448 1.89 19.91 -11.40
C GLY A 448 0.39 19.74 -11.59
N THR A 449 -0.36 20.78 -11.22
CA THR A 449 -1.79 20.87 -11.53
C THR A 449 -1.97 21.66 -12.81
N TYR A 450 -2.59 21.07 -13.80
CA TYR A 450 -2.91 21.67 -15.10
C TYR A 450 -4.42 21.88 -15.19
N ILE A 451 -4.82 23.11 -15.52
CA ILE A 451 -6.23 23.49 -15.61
C ILE A 451 -6.43 24.14 -16.97
N LEU A 452 -7.39 23.63 -17.74
CA LEU A 452 -7.86 24.26 -18.97
C LEU A 452 -9.26 24.80 -18.76
N GLU A 453 -9.48 26.07 -19.10
CA GLU A 453 -10.80 26.68 -19.23
C GLU A 453 -11.10 26.92 -20.71
N ALA A 454 -12.33 26.64 -21.16
CA ALA A 454 -12.77 26.86 -22.53
C ALA A 454 -14.21 27.38 -22.60
N SER A 455 -14.54 28.14 -23.65
CA SER A 455 -15.92 28.43 -24.00
C SER A 455 -16.61 27.20 -24.60
N HIS A 456 -17.86 26.99 -24.22
CA HIS A 456 -18.71 25.90 -24.72
C HIS A 456 -20.14 26.43 -24.97
N GLN A 457 -20.90 25.75 -25.82
CA GLN A 457 -22.28 26.15 -26.18
C GLN A 457 -23.21 26.28 -24.96
N CYS A 458 -22.91 25.56 -23.88
CA CYS A 458 -23.67 25.58 -22.63
C CYS A 458 -23.17 26.59 -21.59
N GLY A 459 -22.03 27.26 -21.84
CA GLY A 459 -21.38 28.15 -20.88
C GLY A 459 -19.86 27.93 -20.86
N MET A 460 -19.19 28.49 -19.85
CA MET A 460 -17.79 28.16 -19.61
C MET A 460 -17.68 26.74 -19.05
N VAL A 461 -16.68 26.00 -19.54
CA VAL A 461 -16.29 24.68 -19.05
C VAL A 461 -14.84 24.71 -18.62
N SER A 462 -14.47 23.85 -17.68
CA SER A 462 -13.09 23.68 -17.26
C SER A 462 -12.81 22.26 -16.82
N ASP A 463 -11.55 21.87 -16.91
CA ASP A 463 -11.08 20.58 -16.40
C ASP A 463 -9.72 20.71 -15.71
N THR A 464 -9.43 19.78 -14.81
CA THR A 464 -8.22 19.76 -13.99
C THR A 464 -7.55 18.40 -14.03
N LEU A 465 -6.29 18.39 -14.43
CA LEU A 465 -5.42 17.22 -14.42
C LEU A 465 -4.28 17.42 -13.40
N ILE A 466 -4.05 16.42 -12.56
CA ILE A 466 -2.94 16.36 -11.63
C ILE A 466 -1.86 15.47 -12.22
N ALA A 467 -0.76 16.06 -12.63
CA ALA A 467 0.41 15.32 -13.05
C ALA A 467 1.32 15.06 -11.84
N ALA A 468 1.63 13.80 -11.57
CA ALA A 468 2.51 13.36 -10.50
C ALA A 468 3.65 12.53 -11.08
N ILE A 469 4.83 12.56 -10.47
CA ILE A 469 5.87 11.57 -10.79
C ILE A 469 5.43 10.25 -10.20
N GLU A 470 5.56 9.17 -10.97
CA GLU A 470 5.30 7.83 -10.44
C GLU A 470 6.20 7.55 -9.24
N ALA A 471 5.60 7.12 -8.12
CA ALA A 471 6.35 6.67 -6.96
C ALA A 471 6.67 5.17 -7.13
N ASP A 472 7.95 4.82 -7.04
CA ASP A 472 8.51 3.46 -7.12
C ASP A 472 8.24 2.63 -5.86
N ASP A 473 7.18 2.95 -5.12
CA ASP A 473 6.96 2.56 -3.73
C ASP A 473 5.78 1.58 -3.61
N TRP A 474 5.45 0.84 -4.67
CA TRP A 474 4.23 0.01 -4.68
C TRP A 474 4.26 -1.07 -3.62
N TYR A 475 5.42 -1.67 -3.41
CA TYR A 475 5.63 -2.75 -2.46
C TYR A 475 6.50 -2.27 -1.29
N THR A 476 6.22 -2.80 -0.12
CA THR A 476 7.07 -2.80 1.05
C THR A 476 7.30 -4.24 1.48
N ILE A 477 8.40 -4.49 2.17
CA ILE A 477 8.64 -5.77 2.84
C ILE A 477 8.35 -5.56 4.33
N ASP A 478 7.70 -6.53 4.96
CA ASP A 478 7.49 -6.61 6.40
C ASP A 478 8.07 -7.92 6.94
N GLY A 479 8.61 -7.89 8.16
CA GLY A 479 9.29 -9.02 8.77
C GLY A 479 10.17 -8.63 9.96
N PRO A 480 10.87 -9.58 10.60
CA PRO A 480 11.83 -9.25 11.64
C PRO A 480 13.06 -8.54 11.06
N THR A 481 13.65 -7.61 11.83
CA THR A 481 14.94 -6.97 11.50
C THR A 481 16.13 -7.67 12.17
N ALA A 482 15.87 -8.54 13.15
CA ALA A 482 16.86 -9.37 13.82
C ALA A 482 16.26 -10.72 14.22
N VAL A 483 17.02 -11.80 14.07
CA VAL A 483 16.59 -13.18 14.36
C VAL A 483 17.64 -13.96 15.12
N CYS A 484 17.21 -14.95 15.90
CA CYS A 484 18.11 -15.81 16.64
C CYS A 484 18.76 -16.87 15.74
N PRO A 485 19.99 -17.31 16.04
CA PRO A 485 20.70 -18.27 15.22
C PRO A 485 19.90 -19.57 15.03
N GLY A 486 19.70 -19.97 13.77
CA GLY A 486 19.02 -21.20 13.40
C GLY A 486 17.48 -21.19 13.50
N ASN A 487 16.87 -20.04 13.82
CA ASN A 487 15.42 -19.90 13.76
C ASN A 487 14.95 -19.58 12.35
N LEU A 488 13.81 -20.17 11.96
CA LEU A 488 13.09 -19.77 10.75
C LEU A 488 12.37 -18.43 10.99
N PHE A 489 12.27 -17.63 9.94
CA PHE A 489 11.51 -16.39 9.92
C PHE A 489 10.85 -16.17 8.56
N GLU A 490 9.81 -15.34 8.54
CA GLU A 490 9.06 -15.01 7.34
C GLU A 490 9.27 -13.54 6.98
N LEU A 491 9.51 -13.29 5.69
CA LEU A 491 9.37 -11.96 5.09
C LEU A 491 8.14 -11.95 4.19
N VAL A 492 7.33 -10.90 4.29
CA VAL A 492 6.09 -10.73 3.55
C VAL A 492 6.20 -9.47 2.71
N VAL A 493 5.87 -9.55 1.43
CA VAL A 493 5.75 -8.37 0.57
C VAL A 493 4.29 -7.90 0.57
N GLY A 494 4.07 -6.62 0.80
CA GLY A 494 2.74 -6.02 0.86
C GLY A 494 2.74 -4.59 0.31
N PRO A 495 1.59 -4.05 -0.14
CA PRO A 495 0.31 -4.73 -0.35
C PRO A 495 0.39 -5.80 -1.44
N ILE A 496 -0.48 -6.80 -1.39
CA ILE A 496 -0.54 -7.85 -2.42
C ILE A 496 -1.41 -7.36 -3.58
N TYR A 497 -0.81 -7.16 -4.74
CA TYR A 497 -1.55 -6.84 -5.96
C TYR A 497 -1.72 -8.13 -6.76
N CYS A 498 -2.91 -8.71 -6.76
CA CYS A 498 -3.20 -10.00 -7.40
C CYS A 498 -2.80 -10.13 -8.89
N ASN A 499 -2.69 -9.01 -9.62
CA ASN A 499 -2.30 -8.97 -11.04
C ASN A 499 -0.90 -8.42 -11.30
N LYS A 500 -0.11 -8.12 -10.26
CA LYS A 500 1.29 -7.73 -10.38
C LYS A 500 2.13 -8.77 -9.65
N SER A 501 3.21 -9.21 -10.27
CA SER A 501 4.12 -10.16 -9.67
C SER A 501 5.53 -9.59 -9.65
N GLY A 502 6.30 -10.05 -8.67
CA GLY A 502 7.72 -9.78 -8.56
C GLY A 502 8.45 -11.06 -8.20
N ILE A 503 9.76 -10.94 -8.05
CA ILE A 503 10.64 -12.04 -7.70
C ILE A 503 11.50 -11.64 -6.53
N TRP A 504 11.51 -12.48 -5.50
CA TRP A 504 12.44 -12.35 -4.39
C TRP A 504 13.87 -12.64 -4.86
N SER A 505 14.85 -12.08 -4.18
CA SER A 505 16.27 -12.42 -4.35
C SER A 505 16.58 -13.93 -4.21
N THR A 506 15.69 -14.70 -3.58
CA THR A 506 15.74 -16.17 -3.51
C THR A 506 15.33 -16.88 -4.81
N GLY A 507 14.64 -16.18 -5.71
CA GLY A 507 14.00 -16.72 -6.91
C GLY A 507 12.51 -17.04 -6.74
N ASP A 508 11.96 -16.90 -5.53
CA ASP A 508 10.53 -17.14 -5.26
C ASP A 508 9.66 -16.00 -5.81
N THR A 509 8.42 -16.33 -6.18
CA THR A 509 7.42 -15.37 -6.73
C THR A 509 6.18 -15.25 -5.84
N THR A 510 6.24 -15.82 -4.64
CA THR A 510 5.17 -15.82 -3.65
C THR A 510 5.12 -14.49 -2.89
N SER A 511 3.97 -14.18 -2.29
CA SER A 511 3.81 -12.97 -1.44
C SER A 511 4.57 -13.07 -0.10
N SER A 512 5.10 -14.22 0.25
CA SER A 512 6.00 -14.40 1.40
C SER A 512 7.03 -15.48 1.16
N ILE A 513 8.15 -15.39 1.87
CA ILE A 513 9.23 -16.36 1.88
C ILE A 513 9.60 -16.73 3.32
N GLU A 514 9.80 -18.02 3.57
CA GLU A 514 10.34 -18.53 4.82
C GLU A 514 11.86 -18.76 4.67
N LEU A 515 12.63 -18.22 5.60
CA LEU A 515 14.08 -18.11 5.53
C LEU A 515 14.72 -18.63 6.81
N ASP A 516 15.96 -19.10 6.71
CA ASP A 516 16.74 -19.65 7.83
C ASP A 516 18.10 -18.95 8.02
N GLN A 517 18.44 -17.99 7.16
CA GLN A 517 19.69 -17.24 7.22
C GLN A 517 19.43 -15.73 7.25
N PRO A 518 20.12 -14.96 8.12
CA PRO A 518 20.10 -13.50 8.06
C PRO A 518 20.81 -13.00 6.78
N GLY A 519 20.42 -11.82 6.31
CA GLY A 519 20.92 -11.24 5.07
C GLY A 519 20.06 -10.08 4.57
N ILE A 520 20.45 -9.54 3.42
CA ILE A 520 19.65 -8.55 2.69
C ILE A 520 18.83 -9.30 1.65
N TYR A 521 17.52 -9.16 1.73
CA TYR A 521 16.56 -9.74 0.80
C TYR A 521 15.92 -8.64 -0.02
N THR A 522 15.87 -8.83 -1.33
CA THR A 522 15.22 -7.88 -2.24
C THR A 522 13.99 -8.49 -2.89
N TYR A 523 13.01 -7.66 -3.23
CA TYR A 523 11.86 -8.01 -4.06
C TYR A 523 11.84 -7.12 -5.30
N LEU A 524 12.04 -7.73 -6.47
CA LEU A 524 12.13 -7.06 -7.77
C LEU A 524 10.79 -7.15 -8.50
N TYR A 525 10.28 -6.02 -8.99
CA TYR A 525 9.02 -5.94 -9.74
C TYR A 525 9.11 -4.88 -10.83
N THR A 526 8.11 -4.80 -11.72
CA THR A 526 8.04 -3.79 -12.78
C THR A 526 6.98 -2.74 -12.42
N ASN A 527 7.34 -1.44 -12.43
CA ASN A 527 6.42 -0.33 -12.18
C ASN A 527 5.53 -0.03 -13.43
N ASN A 528 4.64 0.97 -13.38
CA ASN A 528 3.71 1.27 -14.48
C ASN A 528 4.46 1.96 -15.63
N CYS A 529 5.64 2.53 -15.36
CA CYS A 529 6.58 2.99 -16.37
C CYS A 529 7.33 1.87 -17.11
N GLY A 530 7.13 0.60 -16.72
CA GLY A 530 7.84 -0.53 -17.32
C GLY A 530 9.29 -0.65 -16.85
N GLU A 531 9.67 0.07 -15.79
CA GLU A 531 11.00 0.03 -15.19
C GLU A 531 11.06 -1.05 -14.10
N GLU A 532 12.19 -1.74 -14.01
CA GLU A 532 12.45 -2.70 -12.94
C GLU A 532 12.83 -1.95 -11.65
N VAL A 533 12.05 -2.15 -10.60
CA VAL A 533 12.20 -1.54 -9.29
C VAL A 533 12.41 -2.63 -8.24
N SER A 534 13.27 -2.37 -7.26
CA SER A 534 13.50 -3.29 -6.15
C SER A 534 13.32 -2.63 -4.79
N VAL A 535 12.66 -3.32 -3.88
CA VAL A 535 12.66 -2.98 -2.45
C VAL A 535 13.55 -3.95 -1.68
N GLU A 536 14.21 -3.45 -0.63
CA GLU A 536 15.19 -4.21 0.15
C GLU A 536 14.78 -4.30 1.63
N TRP A 537 15.09 -5.43 2.26
CA TRP A 537 14.90 -5.68 3.69
C TRP A 537 16.14 -6.35 4.28
N GLU A 538 16.67 -5.78 5.36
CA GLU A 538 17.85 -6.32 6.05
C GLU A 538 17.44 -7.07 7.32
N VAL A 539 17.88 -8.32 7.42
CA VAL A 539 17.73 -9.16 8.62
C VAL A 539 19.11 -9.45 9.19
N THR A 540 19.31 -9.11 10.46
CA THR A 540 20.57 -9.33 11.18
C THR A 540 20.49 -10.55 12.11
N GLU A 541 21.63 -11.18 12.41
CA GLU A 541 21.69 -12.20 13.45
C GLU A 541 21.80 -11.56 14.83
N LEU A 542 20.90 -11.91 15.75
CA LEU A 542 20.98 -11.49 17.14
C LEU A 542 21.92 -12.44 17.90
N ALA A 543 22.97 -11.90 18.50
CA ALA A 543 23.93 -12.69 19.27
C ALA A 543 23.27 -13.38 20.48
N LEU A 544 23.75 -14.58 20.82
CA LEU A 544 23.43 -15.18 22.12
C LEU A 544 24.01 -14.31 23.26
N PRO A 545 23.36 -14.24 24.43
CA PRO A 545 23.91 -13.54 25.57
C PRO A 545 25.31 -14.05 25.92
N ASP A 546 26.20 -13.15 26.32
CA ASP A 546 27.46 -13.48 26.99
C ASP A 546 27.50 -12.78 28.35
N VAL A 547 28.01 -13.48 29.36
CA VAL A 547 28.15 -12.95 30.72
C VAL A 547 29.34 -13.58 31.41
N GLN A 548 30.09 -12.75 32.14
CA GLN A 548 31.22 -13.18 32.97
C GLN A 548 31.14 -12.53 34.36
N ILE A 549 31.44 -13.29 35.40
CA ILE A 549 31.55 -12.80 36.78
C ILE A 549 32.98 -12.33 37.02
N GLN A 550 33.13 -11.09 37.47
CA GLN A 550 34.41 -10.55 37.94
C GLN A 550 34.31 -10.20 39.41
N ALA A 551 35.23 -10.72 40.23
CA ALA A 551 35.41 -10.27 41.60
C ALA A 551 36.34 -9.05 41.65
N THR A 552 36.02 -8.05 42.46
CA THR A 552 36.85 -6.84 42.62
C THR A 552 38.15 -7.10 43.38
N THR A 553 38.24 -8.21 44.12
CA THR A 553 39.43 -8.64 44.87
C THR A 553 39.81 -10.08 44.50
N MET A 554 41.10 -10.40 44.61
CA MET A 554 41.61 -11.77 44.41
C MET A 554 41.63 -12.54 45.74
N PRO A 555 41.45 -13.87 45.73
CA PRO A 555 41.54 -14.69 46.94
C PRO A 555 42.95 -14.65 47.56
N PRO A 556 43.09 -14.87 48.89
CA PRO A 556 42.06 -15.36 49.83
C PRO A 556 41.02 -14.29 50.21
N TYR A 557 39.75 -14.69 50.31
CA TYR A 557 38.65 -13.83 50.76
C TYR A 557 38.52 -13.92 52.28
N CYS A 558 38.45 -12.81 53.00
CA CYS A 558 38.52 -12.81 54.46
C CYS A 558 37.14 -12.82 55.13
N GLU A 559 36.92 -13.72 56.10
CA GLU A 559 35.65 -13.76 56.86
C GLU A 559 35.29 -12.38 57.43
N GLY A 560 34.07 -11.91 57.14
CA GLY A 560 33.56 -10.61 57.61
C GLY A 560 33.84 -9.44 56.66
N GLU A 561 34.61 -9.63 55.59
CA GLU A 561 34.77 -8.67 54.50
C GLU A 561 33.83 -9.01 53.35
N ALA A 562 33.11 -8.02 52.81
CA ALA A 562 32.23 -8.25 51.68
C ALA A 562 33.03 -8.28 50.38
N VAL A 563 32.76 -9.27 49.52
CA VAL A 563 33.33 -9.35 48.17
C VAL A 563 32.30 -8.81 47.18
N GLU A 564 32.73 -7.87 46.33
CA GLU A 564 31.88 -7.38 45.23
C GLU A 564 32.08 -8.23 43.99
N LEU A 565 30.99 -8.79 43.47
CA LEU A 565 30.92 -9.51 42.20
C LEU A 565 30.21 -8.64 41.18
N THR A 566 30.82 -8.43 40.02
CA THR A 566 30.27 -7.68 38.89
C THR A 566 29.96 -8.62 37.74
N ALA A 567 28.76 -8.51 37.17
CA ALA A 567 28.40 -9.16 35.92
C ALA A 567 28.85 -8.27 34.76
N VAL A 568 29.74 -8.77 33.92
CA VAL A 568 30.18 -8.13 32.68
C VAL A 568 29.44 -8.80 31.53
N GLN A 569 28.61 -8.03 30.83
CA GLN A 569 27.65 -8.52 29.82
C GLN A 569 27.50 -7.54 28.66
N ASP A 570 26.80 -7.98 27.61
CA ASP A 570 26.41 -7.12 26.49
C ASP A 570 25.23 -6.19 26.83
N LEU A 571 25.19 -5.01 26.19
CA LEU A 571 24.30 -3.87 26.49
C LEU A 571 22.78 -4.15 26.40
N GLU A 572 22.36 -5.31 25.88
CA GLU A 572 20.94 -5.66 25.65
C GLU A 572 20.49 -6.94 26.37
N THR A 573 21.23 -7.40 27.37
CA THR A 573 20.90 -8.62 28.14
C THR A 573 20.32 -8.31 29.52
N ALA A 574 19.24 -9.00 29.89
CA ALA A 574 18.68 -8.95 31.24
C ALA A 574 19.38 -9.97 32.14
N ILE A 575 19.74 -9.57 33.36
CA ILE A 575 20.47 -10.43 34.31
C ILE A 575 19.67 -10.84 35.54
N LEU A 576 19.99 -12.02 36.06
CA LEU A 576 19.50 -12.53 37.33
C LEU A 576 20.60 -13.31 38.07
N TRP A 577 20.99 -12.83 39.25
CA TRP A 577 21.92 -13.53 40.13
C TRP A 577 21.23 -14.64 40.92
N SER A 578 22.01 -15.62 41.40
CA SER A 578 21.57 -16.67 42.33
C SER A 578 20.95 -16.14 43.63
N THR A 579 21.24 -14.88 43.98
CA THR A 579 20.66 -14.15 45.12
C THR A 579 19.26 -13.58 44.82
N GLY A 580 18.81 -13.63 43.57
CA GLY A 580 17.60 -12.97 43.07
C GLY A 580 17.80 -11.52 42.65
N SER A 581 19.04 -11.00 42.70
CA SER A 581 19.35 -9.63 42.26
C SER A 581 19.32 -9.48 40.75
N VAL A 582 18.91 -8.31 40.25
CA VAL A 582 18.98 -7.90 38.84
C VAL A 582 19.97 -6.75 38.61
N GLU A 583 20.72 -6.36 39.65
CA GLU A 583 21.74 -5.32 39.58
C GLU A 583 23.01 -5.85 38.91
N SER A 584 23.77 -4.98 38.23
CA SER A 584 25.04 -5.35 37.58
C SER A 584 26.14 -5.77 38.55
N GLN A 585 25.94 -5.56 39.85
CA GLN A 585 26.86 -5.95 40.90
C GLN A 585 26.14 -6.42 42.16
N ILE A 586 26.73 -7.39 42.87
CA ILE A 586 26.26 -7.88 44.17
C ILE A 586 27.40 -7.92 45.18
N GLN A 587 27.05 -7.82 46.46
CA GLN A 587 27.97 -7.95 47.59
C GLN A 587 27.67 -9.28 48.31
N VAL A 588 28.70 -10.09 48.54
CA VAL A 588 28.56 -11.43 49.15
C VAL A 588 29.41 -11.54 50.42
N LEU A 589 28.89 -12.24 51.44
CA LEU A 589 29.52 -12.39 52.76
C LEU A 589 29.52 -13.84 53.28
N GLU A 590 28.99 -14.78 52.51
CA GLU A 590 28.86 -16.18 52.90
C GLU A 590 29.53 -17.06 51.84
N ASP A 591 30.05 -18.22 52.27
CA ASP A 591 30.55 -19.23 51.36
C ASP A 591 29.44 -19.69 50.42
N GLY A 592 29.75 -19.83 49.15
CA GLY A 592 28.77 -20.31 48.20
C GLY A 592 29.19 -20.23 46.74
N LEU A 593 28.44 -20.97 45.93
CA LEU A 593 28.47 -20.84 44.49
C LEU A 593 27.53 -19.72 44.06
N TYR A 594 28.08 -18.62 43.59
CA TYR A 594 27.34 -17.52 43.02
C TYR A 594 27.31 -17.67 41.51
N TYR A 595 26.13 -17.58 40.90
CA TYR A 595 25.99 -17.59 39.44
C TYR A 595 25.11 -16.43 38.99
N VAL A 596 25.32 -16.00 37.75
CA VAL A 596 24.50 -14.99 37.08
C VAL A 596 24.03 -15.54 35.75
N ASP A 597 22.74 -15.40 35.48
CA ASP A 597 22.11 -15.72 34.21
C ASP A 597 21.88 -14.43 33.44
N ALA A 598 22.46 -14.28 32.25
CA ALA A 598 22.14 -13.22 31.30
C ALA A 598 21.25 -13.76 30.18
N SER A 599 20.19 -13.03 29.85
CA SER A 599 19.14 -13.49 28.94
C SER A 599 18.75 -12.43 27.92
N ASN A 600 18.44 -12.87 26.70
CA ASN A 600 17.81 -12.09 25.64
C ASN A 600 16.77 -12.98 24.91
N PRO A 601 16.07 -12.50 23.87
CA PRO A 601 15.10 -13.33 23.13
C PRO A 601 15.67 -14.63 22.55
N CYS A 602 16.99 -14.74 22.37
CA CYS A 602 17.65 -15.91 21.79
C CYS A 602 18.10 -16.97 22.78
N GLY A 603 18.21 -16.64 24.07
CA GLY A 603 18.58 -17.63 25.06
C GLY A 603 19.07 -17.05 26.37
N VAL A 604 19.78 -17.89 27.11
CA VAL A 604 20.37 -17.58 28.40
C VAL A 604 21.81 -18.09 28.39
N ALA A 605 22.74 -17.27 28.85
CA ALA A 605 24.09 -17.67 29.22
C ALA A 605 24.27 -17.52 30.72
N SER A 606 25.07 -18.40 31.31
CA SER A 606 25.32 -18.42 32.74
C SER A 606 26.81 -18.49 33.00
N ASP A 607 27.27 -17.74 34.01
CA ASP A 607 28.60 -17.89 34.58
C ASP A 607 28.49 -18.10 36.09
N SER A 608 29.48 -18.77 36.68
CA SER A 608 29.49 -19.10 38.10
C SER A 608 30.87 -18.95 38.72
N LEU A 609 30.92 -18.39 39.92
CA LEU A 609 32.11 -18.23 40.73
C LEU A 609 31.87 -18.78 42.14
N GLU A 610 32.77 -19.66 42.58
CA GLU A 610 32.76 -20.18 43.95
C GLU A 610 33.55 -19.23 44.86
N ILE A 611 32.91 -18.76 45.94
CA ILE A 611 33.51 -17.92 46.96
C ILE A 611 33.66 -18.74 48.22
N LEU A 612 34.91 -18.82 48.71
CA LEU A 612 35.27 -19.47 49.97
C LEU A 612 36.00 -18.44 50.83
N PHE A 613 35.41 -18.11 51.98
CA PHE A 613 36.01 -17.24 52.97
C PHE A 613 36.97 -18.03 53.85
N GLU A 614 38.13 -17.45 54.09
CA GLU A 614 39.16 -17.96 54.98
C GLU A 614 39.35 -16.99 56.15
N PHE A 615 39.84 -17.54 57.28
CA PHE A 615 40.24 -16.72 58.40
C PHE A 615 41.58 -16.04 58.09
N CYS A 616 41.51 -14.79 57.61
CA CYS A 616 42.69 -13.97 57.38
C CYS A 616 43.28 -13.49 58.70
N VAL A 617 44.51 -13.93 58.99
CA VAL A 617 45.33 -13.34 60.05
C VAL A 617 46.12 -12.20 59.40
N GLU A 618 45.91 -10.95 59.82
CA GLU A 618 46.82 -9.87 59.45
C GLU A 618 48.24 -10.29 59.84
N PRO A 619 49.23 -10.28 58.93
CA PRO A 619 50.60 -10.56 59.32
C PRO A 619 51.08 -9.44 60.24
N GLU A 620 51.29 -9.76 61.52
CA GLU A 620 52.12 -8.93 62.38
C GLU A 620 53.49 -8.75 61.70
N LYS A 621 53.87 -7.49 61.61
CA LYS A 621 55.08 -6.92 61.01
C LYS A 621 56.38 -7.69 61.32
N ASP A 622 56.73 -8.68 60.49
CA ASP A 622 58.08 -9.27 60.43
C ASP A 622 59.03 -8.40 59.59
N SER A 623 59.31 -7.17 60.04
CA SER A 623 60.42 -6.38 59.48
C SER A 623 61.65 -6.53 60.36
N CYS A 624 62.57 -7.43 59.98
CA CYS A 624 63.91 -7.51 60.55
C CYS A 624 64.87 -6.63 59.73
N THR A 625 65.36 -5.53 60.31
CA THR A 625 66.35 -4.66 59.66
C THR A 625 67.68 -4.68 60.41
N LEU A 626 68.78 -4.93 59.70
CA LEU A 626 70.16 -4.94 60.21
C LEU A 626 71.03 -4.07 59.30
N GLU A 627 71.64 -3.02 59.84
CA GLU A 627 72.51 -2.10 59.10
C GLU A 627 73.83 -1.82 59.84
N LEU A 628 74.93 -1.77 59.10
CA LEU A 628 76.25 -1.35 59.59
C LEU A 628 76.70 -0.12 58.78
N PRO A 629 77.11 0.98 59.44
CA PRO A 629 77.69 2.13 58.76
C PRO A 629 78.94 1.76 57.96
N THR A 630 79.27 2.50 56.89
CA THR A 630 80.50 2.28 56.11
C THR A 630 81.62 3.27 56.46
N VAL A 631 81.32 4.26 57.29
CA VAL A 631 82.27 5.26 57.82
C VAL A 631 81.84 5.73 59.21
N PHE A 632 82.79 6.01 60.10
CA PHE A 632 82.52 6.63 61.40
C PHE A 632 83.68 7.54 61.84
N SER A 633 83.39 8.53 62.69
CA SER A 633 84.32 9.58 63.10
C SER A 633 84.34 9.76 64.63
N PRO A 634 85.26 9.10 65.36
CA PRO A 634 85.31 9.16 66.82
C PRO A 634 85.93 10.48 67.33
N ASN A 635 85.21 11.59 67.15
CA ASN A 635 85.62 12.97 67.47
C ASN A 635 84.89 13.57 68.69
N GLN A 636 83.96 12.81 69.30
CA GLN A 636 83.13 13.13 70.46
C GLN A 636 82.10 14.26 70.21
N ASP A 637 81.64 14.44 68.98
CA ASP A 637 80.58 15.41 68.65
C ASP A 637 79.14 14.86 68.84
N GLY A 638 79.01 13.57 69.15
CA GLY A 638 77.75 12.86 69.35
C GLY A 638 77.17 12.25 68.07
N LEU A 639 77.84 12.40 66.92
CA LEU A 639 77.39 11.90 65.61
C LEU A 639 78.42 10.93 65.03
N ASN A 640 78.02 9.67 64.86
CA ASN A 640 78.88 8.61 64.30
C ASN A 640 80.22 8.42 65.05
N ASP A 641 80.23 8.61 66.37
CA ASP A 641 81.41 8.41 67.21
C ASP A 641 81.79 6.93 67.41
N ASP A 642 80.82 6.04 67.25
CA ASP A 642 81.00 4.60 67.41
C ASP A 642 80.46 3.83 66.21
N PHE A 643 81.18 2.78 65.82
CA PHE A 643 80.79 1.83 64.79
C PHE A 643 80.22 0.54 65.38
N GLY A 644 79.02 0.17 64.98
CA GLY A 644 78.40 -1.10 65.35
C GLY A 644 76.99 -1.21 64.78
N LEU A 645 76.31 -2.32 65.07
CA LEU A 645 75.04 -2.69 64.44
C LEU A 645 73.92 -1.70 64.79
N ILE A 646 73.22 -1.21 63.77
CA ILE A 646 71.93 -0.52 63.87
C ILE A 646 70.88 -1.56 63.50
N TYR A 647 69.96 -1.87 64.41
CA TYR A 647 68.99 -2.93 64.19
C TYR A 647 67.63 -2.63 64.79
N ASP A 648 66.59 -3.07 64.08
CA ASP A 648 65.23 -3.27 64.57
C ASP A 648 64.81 -4.67 64.12
N CYS A 649 65.17 -5.66 64.94
CA CYS A 649 64.94 -7.07 64.63
C CYS A 649 64.73 -7.88 65.93
N PRO A 650 63.47 -8.13 66.34
CA PRO A 650 63.17 -8.89 67.55
C PRO A 650 63.56 -10.38 67.45
N LEU A 651 63.81 -10.89 66.24
CA LEU A 651 64.17 -12.29 65.97
C LEU A 651 65.68 -12.59 66.10
N LEU A 652 66.53 -11.59 66.36
CA LEU A 652 67.99 -11.76 66.48
C LEU A 652 68.34 -12.51 67.78
N LEU A 653 68.74 -13.78 67.68
CA LEU A 653 69.10 -14.62 68.83
C LEU A 653 70.56 -14.48 69.24
N SER A 654 71.47 -14.39 68.27
CA SER A 654 72.89 -14.21 68.56
C SER A 654 73.56 -13.31 67.54
N PHE A 655 74.60 -12.62 68.00
CA PHE A 655 75.37 -11.65 67.24
C PHE A 655 76.84 -11.77 67.64
N GLN A 656 77.73 -11.69 66.66
CA GLN A 656 79.17 -11.62 66.88
C GLN A 656 79.79 -10.72 65.82
N LEU A 657 80.36 -9.58 66.21
CA LEU A 657 81.12 -8.68 65.36
C LEU A 657 82.61 -8.77 65.72
N ASN A 658 83.46 -8.92 64.71
CA ASN A 658 84.91 -8.85 64.84
C ASN A 658 85.46 -7.85 63.84
N ILE A 659 86.38 -6.99 64.27
CA ILE A 659 87.01 -5.96 63.45
C ILE A 659 88.52 -6.19 63.44
N TYR A 660 89.12 -6.07 62.27
CA TYR A 660 90.53 -6.33 61.99
C TYR A 660 91.19 -5.12 61.33
N ASN A 661 92.46 -4.88 61.64
CA ASN A 661 93.27 -3.92 60.89
C ASN A 661 93.69 -4.51 59.52
N ARG A 662 94.29 -3.68 58.66
CA ARG A 662 94.76 -4.09 57.32
C ARG A 662 95.76 -5.25 57.29
N TRP A 663 96.36 -5.59 58.45
CA TRP A 663 97.32 -6.68 58.61
C TRP A 663 96.67 -7.97 59.13
N GLY A 664 95.35 -8.00 59.31
CA GLY A 664 94.57 -9.15 59.79
C GLY A 664 94.59 -9.32 61.31
N GLU A 665 95.12 -8.37 62.07
CA GLU A 665 95.08 -8.40 63.53
C GLU A 665 93.70 -7.96 64.03
N GLN A 666 93.08 -8.76 64.89
CA GLN A 666 91.81 -8.38 65.52
C GLN A 666 92.02 -7.22 66.49
N ILE A 667 91.25 -6.16 66.28
CA ILE A 667 91.34 -4.92 67.07
C ILE A 667 90.13 -4.71 67.97
N TYR A 668 88.97 -5.27 67.61
CA TYR A 668 87.75 -5.19 68.39
C TYR A 668 86.91 -6.44 68.17
N SER A 669 86.14 -6.82 69.18
CA SER A 669 85.17 -7.91 69.11
C SER A 669 84.03 -7.67 70.08
N SER A 670 82.81 -7.98 69.66
CA SER A 670 81.61 -7.89 70.49
C SER A 670 80.65 -9.03 70.18
N SER A 671 80.07 -9.62 71.23
CA SER A 671 78.94 -10.55 71.15
C SER A 671 77.60 -9.89 71.50
N MET A 672 77.61 -8.58 71.78
CA MET A 672 76.42 -7.80 72.10
C MET A 672 76.17 -6.76 71.02
N PRO A 673 75.02 -6.78 70.33
CA PRO A 673 74.73 -5.86 69.22
C PRO A 673 74.60 -4.40 69.67
N THR A 674 74.40 -4.15 70.97
CA THR A 674 74.37 -2.81 71.58
C THR A 674 75.76 -2.22 71.84
N GLN A 675 76.82 -3.04 71.80
CA GLN A 675 78.19 -2.58 71.99
C GLN A 675 78.80 -2.18 70.65
N LYS A 676 79.33 -0.96 70.60
CA LYS A 676 79.94 -0.37 69.42
C LYS A 676 81.43 -0.12 69.66
N TRP A 677 82.21 -0.10 68.59
CA TRP A 677 83.63 0.20 68.59
C TRP A 677 83.85 1.70 68.39
N ASN A 678 84.56 2.31 69.34
CA ASN A 678 84.82 3.75 69.37
C ASN A 678 86.12 4.18 68.65
N GLY A 679 86.77 3.27 67.90
CA GLY A 679 88.02 3.59 67.21
C GLY A 679 89.30 3.47 68.06
N PHE A 680 89.23 2.87 69.25
CA PHE A 680 90.39 2.64 70.13
C PHE A 680 90.69 1.14 70.29
N LYS A 681 91.94 0.82 70.62
CA LYS A 681 92.37 -0.48 71.14
C LYS A 681 93.28 -0.24 72.35
N ASP A 682 92.96 -0.87 73.47
CA ASP A 682 93.71 -0.73 74.74
C ASP A 682 93.94 0.75 75.14
N GLU A 683 92.87 1.56 75.06
CA GLU A 683 92.86 3.01 75.32
C GLU A 683 93.72 3.87 74.38
N GLN A 684 94.36 3.28 73.37
CA GLN A 684 95.10 3.99 72.34
C GLN A 684 94.23 4.24 71.10
N PRO A 685 94.25 5.45 70.53
CA PRO A 685 93.53 5.75 69.31
C PRO A 685 94.16 4.98 68.15
N LEU A 686 93.32 4.26 67.39
CA LEU A 686 93.76 3.60 66.17
C LEU A 686 93.79 4.60 64.99
N PRO A 687 94.71 4.40 64.01
CA PRO A 687 94.92 5.33 62.90
C PRO A 687 93.70 5.43 61.99
N GLU A 688 93.57 6.57 61.30
CA GLU A 688 92.63 6.73 60.19
C GLU A 688 92.99 5.77 59.08
N ASP A 689 92.13 4.78 58.88
CA ASP A 689 92.38 3.66 57.99
C ASP A 689 91.09 2.90 57.68
N SER A 690 91.18 2.04 56.67
CA SER A 690 90.19 1.01 56.40
C SER A 690 90.40 -0.19 57.31
N TYR A 691 89.34 -0.61 57.97
CA TYR A 691 89.28 -1.81 58.80
C TYR A 691 88.29 -2.79 58.19
N ILE A 692 88.58 -4.08 58.33
CA ILE A 692 87.69 -5.15 57.84
C ILE A 692 86.89 -5.67 59.01
N TRP A 693 85.58 -5.81 58.84
CA TRP A 693 84.72 -6.43 59.83
C TRP A 693 84.11 -7.72 59.29
N THR A 694 83.88 -8.65 60.20
CA THR A 694 83.06 -9.84 59.99
C THR A 694 81.99 -9.87 61.06
N MET A 695 80.78 -10.25 60.67
CA MET A 695 79.63 -10.32 61.55
C MET A 695 78.93 -11.67 61.35
N SER A 696 78.65 -12.37 62.43
CA SER A 696 77.80 -13.56 62.44
C SER A 696 76.50 -13.21 63.15
N VAL A 697 75.36 -13.46 62.52
CA VAL A 697 74.03 -13.30 63.14
C VAL A 697 73.23 -14.59 63.00
N PHE A 698 72.48 -14.94 64.04
CA PHE A 698 71.57 -16.08 64.02
C PHE A 698 70.18 -15.60 64.40
N PHE A 699 69.20 -15.87 63.54
CA PHE A 699 67.81 -15.52 63.78
C PHE A 699 67.04 -16.75 64.25
N GLN A 700 65.97 -16.54 65.01
CA GLN A 700 65.17 -17.61 65.59
C GLN A 700 64.56 -18.59 64.56
N GLN A 701 64.43 -18.17 63.31
CA GLN A 701 63.81 -18.94 62.24
C GLN A 701 64.83 -19.70 61.36
N ASP A 702 66.13 -19.47 61.53
CA ASP A 702 67.15 -20.04 60.64
C ASP A 702 67.82 -21.26 61.25
N GLU A 703 68.25 -22.22 60.41
CA GLU A 703 68.99 -23.41 60.84
C GLU A 703 70.50 -23.17 60.94
N GLU A 704 71.02 -22.13 60.27
CA GLU A 704 72.46 -21.80 60.21
C GLU A 704 72.68 -20.28 60.41
N PRO A 705 73.83 -19.85 60.98
CA PRO A 705 74.14 -18.44 61.13
C PRO A 705 74.50 -17.77 59.81
N HIS A 706 74.03 -16.54 59.63
CA HIS A 706 74.41 -15.68 58.51
C HIS A 706 75.75 -15.01 58.79
N LEU A 707 76.68 -15.18 57.86
CA LEU A 707 78.01 -14.57 57.91
C LEU A 707 78.08 -13.41 56.93
N LEU A 708 78.31 -12.22 57.47
CA LEU A 708 78.45 -10.97 56.75
C LEU A 708 79.87 -10.44 56.95
N SER A 709 80.38 -9.71 55.98
CA SER A 709 81.67 -9.04 56.09
C SER A 709 81.69 -7.77 55.26
N GLY A 710 82.49 -6.80 55.66
CA GLY A 710 82.63 -5.56 54.93
C GLY A 710 83.84 -4.76 55.38
N GLU A 711 83.95 -3.57 54.81
CA GLU A 711 84.98 -2.59 55.13
C GLU A 711 84.33 -1.40 55.84
N ILE A 712 85.03 -0.85 56.83
CA ILE A 712 84.66 0.36 57.56
C ILE A 712 85.83 1.32 57.52
N LEU A 713 85.58 2.56 57.12
CA LEU A 713 86.56 3.64 57.17
C LEU A 713 86.47 4.37 58.51
N LEU A 714 87.59 4.44 59.25
CA LEU A 714 87.73 5.31 60.42
C LEU A 714 88.37 6.64 59.97
N MET A 715 87.71 7.77 60.22
CA MET A 715 88.24 9.12 59.96
C MET A 715 88.27 9.93 61.27
N ARG A 716 89.26 10.80 61.52
CA ARG A 716 89.33 11.61 62.75
C ARG A 716 89.38 13.10 62.46
#